data_AF-A0A7W0YLD8-F1
#
_entry.id   AF-A0A7W0YLD8-F1
#
_cell.length_a   1.000
_cell.length_b   1.000
_cell.length_c   1.000
_cell.angle_alpha   90.00
_cell.angle_beta   90.00
_cell.angle_gamma   90.00
#
_symmetry.space_group_name_H-M   'P 1'
#
loop_
_entity.id
_entity.type
_entity.pdbx_description
1 polymer ?
#
loop_
_entity_poly.entity_id
_entity_poly.type
_entity_poly.pdbx_seq_one_letter_code
_entity_poly.pdbx_strand_id
1 'polypeptide(L)'
;MSHRPRWWVVVVVVAVVASAEWLRAPAIVPVAFAVLGFVTGLAVLYPFGGWRRRGLVASLLGLGFALCVAQWRLTAIETDWPAQRERRVEAASERLSGDLHAALHRADRLAQAALATSPDDRAAALEVLGRLVPSTGTEMSVAVLDSTGNPWAWAGRHRLAPRADGDSIDSRATGYYVVLEARRHSPDGRTAVAGVLVWAHPAVPDRSSSLAELFRERTEVGLAVYPRGTAPDSVDVFDYEEPTTAGPRLLFSVRPVPPEQGTAKQLASERGSRAVTWLVLLTVACALSMASHPTERFALLGALLWLAVRAPIGPALALQPLFSPATFFRPLLGPLSSSAGVLAMAGTMLTIAGVWLWRRRLPRRWPGIAVGIALLVAAPYLISSLGRGITPPADGVSVGLWLTWQLAIMVSAAALLVPTAALFRGDGPEPRSWWRISAGVAIAFAAAIVGVLVWSPRGGWPDWYTWLWTPALLLVTLPAPRWAVISGIALVAGSSAALVTWGAELTGKIQVAARDVARLGGEPDPLAVPLLDRFGEQVRRAPAPTTASEMYALWHGSALGSQGYPAHLALWSNRGSLLEELTLDSLDLPPSLLSTVVRNMAPADTGRIVQLFRIPGVHYVMVLRVSPGEMMTASVGPRSRLVLPGRVGRLLDPTGLRSPLYRLSLSPPADPAAELPRPRWRREGWTVRNEYPVTLPGGTRIVHVTVDLRGPVPLFVRGVLVVLLDAAVLAALWFLAEVVSGAPLPRPRWRSLVRSFRIRLAATLAAFFLLPAVGFAAWSFARLADEVERSRDLLITQTLRDAVLTAGGSLRGGGPAM
;
A
#
# COMPACT_ATOMS: atom_id res chain seq x y z
N MET A 1 39.02 -14.54 36.10
CA MET A 1 37.98 -14.13 35.12
C MET A 1 37.37 -12.83 35.62
N SER A 2 37.71 -11.69 34.99
CA SER A 2 37.37 -10.36 35.51
C SER A 2 35.85 -10.11 35.52
N HIS A 3 35.29 -9.79 36.68
CA HIS A 3 33.98 -9.14 36.83
C HIS A 3 34.01 -7.78 36.15
N ARG A 4 33.89 -7.72 34.81
CA ARG A 4 33.71 -6.44 34.13
C ARG A 4 32.25 -6.00 34.30
N PRO A 5 32.00 -4.75 34.73
CA PRO A 5 30.66 -4.25 35.03
C PRO A 5 29.72 -4.38 33.82
N ARG A 6 28.53 -4.98 34.03
CA ARG A 6 27.43 -5.17 33.05
C ARG A 6 26.79 -3.86 32.55
N TRP A 7 27.44 -2.73 32.80
CA TRP A 7 26.92 -1.38 32.59
C TRP A 7 26.76 -1.04 31.10
N TRP A 8 27.50 -1.73 30.21
CA TRP A 8 27.39 -1.52 28.77
C TRP A 8 25.99 -1.82 28.22
N VAL A 9 25.26 -2.80 28.79
CA VAL A 9 23.89 -3.11 28.37
C VAL A 9 22.93 -2.00 28.76
N VAL A 10 23.09 -1.45 29.98
CA VAL A 10 22.29 -0.34 30.47
C VAL A 10 22.46 0.87 29.55
N VAL A 11 23.69 1.17 29.17
CA VAL A 11 24.00 2.25 28.22
C VAL A 11 23.28 2.06 26.88
N VAL A 12 23.33 0.86 26.30
CA VAL A 12 22.63 0.56 25.03
C VAL A 12 21.11 0.70 25.20
N VAL A 13 20.54 0.17 26.29
CA VAL A 13 19.10 0.28 26.55
C VAL A 13 18.68 1.75 26.69
N VAL A 14 19.44 2.56 27.43
CA VAL A 14 19.17 4.00 27.58
C VAL A 14 19.24 4.72 26.22
N ALA A 15 20.25 4.41 25.39
CA ALA A 15 20.36 4.99 24.06
C ALA A 15 19.18 4.62 23.15
N VAL A 16 18.71 3.37 23.19
CA VAL A 16 17.53 2.91 22.44
C VAL A 16 16.25 3.61 22.92
N VAL A 17 16.06 3.72 24.24
CA VAL A 17 14.91 4.41 24.85
C VAL A 17 14.91 5.89 24.47
N ALA A 18 16.05 6.57 24.58
CA ALA A 18 16.18 7.97 24.18
C ALA A 18 15.88 8.17 22.68
N SER A 19 16.39 7.27 21.83
CA SER A 19 16.10 7.30 20.39
C SER A 19 14.62 7.06 20.09
N ALA A 20 13.97 6.17 20.83
CA ALA A 20 12.53 5.91 20.70
C ALA A 20 11.69 7.14 21.06
N GLU A 21 12.05 7.86 22.12
CA GLU A 21 11.38 9.11 22.50
C GLU A 21 11.62 10.22 21.47
N TRP A 22 12.82 10.33 20.90
CA TRP A 22 13.08 11.28 19.80
C TRP A 22 12.24 10.96 18.56
N LEU A 23 12.13 9.69 18.18
CA LEU A 23 11.30 9.26 17.05
C LEU A 23 9.81 9.53 17.29
N ARG A 24 9.34 9.46 18.54
CA ARG A 24 7.96 9.81 18.91
C ARG A 24 7.72 11.32 18.82
N ALA A 25 8.63 12.10 19.38
CA ALA A 25 8.55 13.56 19.44
C ALA A 25 9.97 14.15 19.39
N PRO A 26 10.40 14.66 18.21
CA PRO A 26 11.74 15.23 18.06
C PRO A 26 11.96 16.40 19.01
N ALA A 27 12.96 16.26 19.89
CA ALA A 27 13.32 17.27 20.89
C ALA A 27 14.81 17.17 21.24
N ILE A 28 15.38 18.23 21.81
CA ILE A 28 16.80 18.28 22.18
C ILE A 28 17.12 17.36 23.37
N VAL A 29 16.19 17.21 24.32
CA VAL A 29 16.37 16.38 25.53
C VAL A 29 16.74 14.92 25.23
N PRO A 30 16.00 14.17 24.39
CA PRO A 30 16.39 12.79 24.05
C PRO A 30 17.71 12.72 23.27
N VAL A 31 18.06 13.73 22.48
CA VAL A 31 19.37 13.78 21.80
C VAL A 31 20.50 13.87 22.84
N ALA A 32 20.36 14.71 23.86
CA ALA A 32 21.34 14.82 24.93
C ALA A 32 21.54 13.49 25.68
N PHE A 33 20.46 12.76 26.00
CA PHE A 33 20.54 11.44 26.61
C PHE A 33 21.22 10.40 25.70
N ALA A 34 20.97 10.42 24.40
CA ALA A 34 21.64 9.53 23.45
C ALA A 34 23.14 9.82 23.33
N VAL A 35 23.54 11.11 23.29
CA VAL A 35 24.95 11.53 23.28
C VAL A 35 25.65 11.13 24.58
N LEU A 36 25.02 11.33 25.73
CA LEU A 36 25.53 10.88 27.02
C LEU A 36 25.69 9.34 27.06
N GLY A 37 24.72 8.61 26.50
CA GLY A 37 24.81 7.18 26.29
C GLY A 37 26.02 6.77 25.44
N PHE A 38 26.30 7.49 24.35
CA PHE A 38 27.51 7.26 23.56
C PHE A 38 28.81 7.50 24.36
N VAL A 39 28.95 8.64 25.04
CA VAL A 39 30.15 8.99 25.82
C VAL A 39 30.41 7.96 26.92
N THR A 40 29.37 7.58 27.66
CA THR A 40 29.46 6.54 28.68
C THR A 40 29.77 5.16 28.08
N GLY A 41 29.19 4.84 26.92
CA GLY A 41 29.49 3.60 26.19
C GLY A 41 30.94 3.50 25.75
N LEU A 42 31.53 4.62 25.31
CA LEU A 42 32.94 4.69 24.90
C LEU A 42 33.88 4.41 26.08
N ALA A 43 33.59 4.98 27.26
CA ALA A 43 34.34 4.72 28.48
C ALA A 43 34.22 3.27 28.97
N VAL A 44 33.01 2.69 28.93
CA VAL A 44 32.76 1.32 29.44
C VAL A 44 33.29 0.23 28.50
N LEU A 45 33.30 0.48 27.18
CA LEU A 45 33.75 -0.49 26.17
C LEU A 45 35.25 -0.41 25.88
N TYR A 46 35.96 0.55 26.47
CA TYR A 46 37.41 0.67 26.38
C TYR A 46 38.12 -0.42 27.21
N PRO A 47 39.19 -1.07 26.70
CA PRO A 47 39.76 -0.94 25.36
C PRO A 47 38.97 -1.72 24.29
N PHE A 48 38.98 -1.22 23.05
CA PHE A 48 38.23 -1.73 21.89
C PHE A 48 38.80 -3.03 21.30
N GLY A 49 38.85 -4.08 22.12
CA GLY A 49 39.26 -5.42 21.71
C GLY A 49 38.19 -6.12 20.85
N GLY A 50 38.54 -6.46 19.61
CA GLY A 50 37.72 -7.24 18.69
C GLY A 50 36.72 -6.43 17.84
N TRP A 51 36.45 -6.93 16.63
CA TRP A 51 35.58 -6.29 15.63
C TRP A 51 34.16 -6.01 16.13
N ARG A 52 33.56 -6.89 16.94
CA ARG A 52 32.19 -6.70 17.49
C ARG A 52 32.07 -5.47 18.39
N ARG A 53 33.06 -5.22 19.25
CA ARG A 53 33.08 -4.04 20.14
C ARG A 53 33.25 -2.76 19.35
N ARG A 54 34.15 -2.77 18.36
CA ARG A 54 34.34 -1.64 17.44
C ARG A 54 33.06 -1.33 16.67
N GLY A 55 32.37 -2.37 16.17
CA GLY A 55 31.07 -2.24 15.51
C GLY A 55 30.01 -1.62 16.42
N LEU A 56 29.91 -2.06 17.68
CA LEU A 56 28.97 -1.47 18.64
C LEU A 56 29.27 0.01 18.92
N VAL A 57 30.54 0.36 19.17
CA VAL A 57 30.96 1.76 19.40
C VAL A 57 30.70 2.62 18.15
N ALA A 58 31.02 2.12 16.96
CA ALA A 58 30.76 2.80 15.70
C ALA A 58 29.25 3.01 15.47
N SER A 59 28.42 2.01 15.79
CA SER A 59 26.95 2.14 15.67
C SER A 59 26.37 3.17 16.66
N LEU A 60 26.87 3.22 17.89
CA LEU A 60 26.46 4.22 18.89
C LEU A 60 26.90 5.63 18.49
N LEU A 61 28.11 5.77 17.94
CA LEU A 61 28.60 7.04 17.38
C LEU A 61 27.74 7.49 16.20
N GLY A 62 27.47 6.58 15.25
CA GLY A 62 26.61 6.85 14.10
C GLY A 62 25.20 7.24 14.53
N LEU A 63 24.63 6.57 15.54
CA LEU A 63 23.32 6.87 16.10
C LEU A 63 23.27 8.27 16.73
N GLY A 64 24.25 8.61 17.58
CA GLY A 64 24.35 9.95 18.18
C GLY A 64 24.52 11.04 17.12
N PHE A 65 25.38 10.82 16.13
CA PHE A 65 25.59 11.74 15.01
C PHE A 65 24.30 11.94 14.18
N ALA A 66 23.63 10.84 13.82
CA ALA A 66 22.39 10.90 13.05
C ALA A 66 21.28 11.66 13.78
N LEU A 67 21.12 11.44 15.10
CA LEU A 67 20.18 12.19 15.93
C LEU A 67 20.51 13.68 15.97
N CYS A 68 21.78 14.05 16.17
CA CYS A 68 22.21 15.45 16.15
C CYS A 68 21.96 16.12 14.80
N VAL A 69 22.33 15.48 13.69
CA VAL A 69 22.13 16.02 12.34
C VAL A 69 20.64 16.13 12.01
N ALA A 70 19.83 15.13 12.35
CA ALA A 70 18.40 15.17 12.11
C ALA A 70 17.72 16.28 12.93
N GLN A 71 18.05 16.40 14.22
CA GLN A 71 17.54 17.47 15.07
C GLN A 71 17.96 18.84 14.55
N TRP A 72 19.23 19.02 14.19
CA TRP A 72 19.73 20.29 13.65
C TRP A 72 19.00 20.70 12.36
N ARG A 73 18.75 19.76 11.45
CA ARG A 73 17.99 20.02 10.22
C ARG A 73 16.55 20.43 10.52
N LEU A 74 15.89 19.77 11.46
CA LEU A 74 14.53 20.12 11.87
C LEU A 74 14.48 21.51 12.48
N THR A 75 15.38 21.82 13.43
CA THR A 75 15.48 23.15 14.03
C THR A 75 15.76 24.22 12.97
N ALA A 76 16.68 23.97 12.03
CA ALA A 76 17.00 24.93 10.98
C ALA A 76 15.80 25.22 10.04
N ILE A 77 14.97 24.22 9.73
CA ILE A 77 13.74 24.42 8.94
C ILE A 77 12.69 25.20 9.75
N GLU A 78 12.63 25.01 11.07
CA GLU A 78 11.70 25.73 11.94
C GLU A 78 12.11 27.19 12.15
N THR A 79 13.41 27.48 12.31
CA THR A 79 13.90 28.81 12.67
C THR A 79 14.34 29.67 11.49
N ASP A 80 14.86 29.06 10.42
CA ASP A 80 15.51 29.77 9.29
C ASP A 80 15.02 29.24 7.93
N TRP A 81 13.69 29.13 7.79
CA TRP A 81 13.07 28.63 6.56
C TRP A 81 13.41 29.44 5.30
N PRO A 82 13.41 30.79 5.29
CA PRO A 82 13.69 31.56 4.08
C PRO A 82 15.07 31.27 3.49
N ALA A 83 16.14 31.25 4.30
CA ALA A 83 17.48 30.95 3.81
C ALA A 83 17.62 29.49 3.36
N GLN A 84 16.95 28.57 4.05
CA GLN A 84 16.89 27.14 3.69
C GLN A 84 16.15 26.89 2.37
N ARG A 85 15.09 27.65 2.09
CA ARG A 85 14.37 27.63 0.81
C ARG A 85 15.28 28.11 -0.31
N GLU A 86 15.95 29.25 -0.12
CA GLU A 86 16.81 29.86 -1.15
C GLU A 86 17.96 28.93 -1.56
N ARG A 87 18.71 28.40 -0.59
CA ARG A 87 19.80 27.44 -0.86
C ARG A 87 19.36 26.19 -1.61
N ARG A 88 18.12 25.74 -1.40
CA ARG A 88 17.55 24.58 -2.13
C ARG A 88 17.23 24.93 -3.57
N VAL A 89 16.65 26.11 -3.80
CA VAL A 89 16.34 26.59 -5.15
C VAL A 89 17.63 26.81 -5.93
N GLU A 90 18.61 27.49 -5.36
CA GLU A 90 19.92 27.75 -5.99
C GLU A 90 20.62 26.43 -6.39
N ALA A 91 20.77 25.50 -5.44
CA ALA A 91 21.38 24.20 -5.70
C ALA A 91 20.58 23.32 -6.69
N ALA A 92 19.26 23.52 -6.80
CA ALA A 92 18.42 22.85 -7.78
C ALA A 92 18.60 23.48 -9.17
N SER A 93 18.58 24.81 -9.26
CA SER A 93 18.76 25.56 -10.50
C SER A 93 20.11 25.27 -11.16
N GLU A 94 21.19 25.18 -10.37
CA GLU A 94 22.53 24.78 -10.87
C GLU A 94 22.51 23.39 -11.53
N ARG A 95 21.69 22.46 -11.03
CA ARG A 95 21.60 21.08 -11.56
C ARG A 95 20.62 20.96 -12.72
N LEU A 96 19.59 21.79 -12.76
CA LEU A 96 18.48 21.69 -13.72
C LEU A 96 18.98 21.71 -15.16
N SER A 97 19.88 22.64 -15.49
CA SER A 97 20.46 22.74 -16.83
C SER A 97 21.18 21.46 -17.25
N GLY A 98 21.97 20.85 -16.35
CA GLY A 98 22.68 19.61 -16.61
C GLY A 98 21.76 18.41 -16.82
N ASP A 99 20.69 18.28 -16.03
CA ASP A 99 19.72 17.19 -16.15
C ASP A 99 18.89 17.30 -17.45
N LEU A 100 18.51 18.51 -17.87
CA LEU A 100 17.82 18.76 -19.14
C LEU A 100 18.72 18.44 -20.35
N HIS A 101 19.97 18.90 -20.35
CA HIS A 101 20.95 18.57 -21.39
C HIS A 101 21.20 17.06 -21.47
N ALA A 102 21.35 16.38 -20.32
CA ALA A 102 21.53 14.93 -20.28
C ALA A 102 20.33 14.17 -20.86
N ALA A 103 19.10 14.65 -20.61
CA ALA A 103 17.88 14.08 -21.15
C ALA A 103 17.84 14.22 -22.69
N LEU A 104 18.14 15.40 -23.22
CA LEU A 104 18.21 15.65 -24.66
C LEU A 104 19.28 14.79 -25.35
N HIS A 105 20.49 14.72 -24.79
CA HIS A 105 21.56 13.88 -25.34
C HIS A 105 21.23 12.38 -25.31
N ARG A 106 20.40 11.92 -24.37
CA ARG A 106 19.88 10.54 -24.39
C ARG A 106 18.85 10.36 -25.50
N ALA A 107 17.93 11.31 -25.69
CA ALA A 107 16.95 11.27 -26.77
C ALA A 107 17.65 11.21 -28.13
N ASP A 108 18.63 12.09 -28.35
CA ASP A 108 19.40 12.14 -29.59
C ASP A 108 20.15 10.83 -29.87
N ARG A 109 20.89 10.31 -28.88
CA ARG A 109 21.59 9.02 -29.02
C ARG A 109 20.61 7.87 -29.29
N LEU A 110 19.42 7.89 -28.70
CA LEU A 110 18.40 6.89 -28.94
C LEU A 110 17.85 6.97 -30.37
N ALA A 111 17.61 8.18 -30.90
CA ALA A 111 17.19 8.38 -32.29
C ALA A 111 18.28 7.91 -33.28
N GLN A 112 19.55 8.25 -33.01
CA GLN A 112 20.68 7.80 -33.84
C GLN A 112 20.84 6.28 -33.82
N ALA A 113 20.77 5.66 -32.62
CA ALA A 113 20.87 4.21 -32.48
C ALA A 113 19.70 3.49 -33.16
N ALA A 114 18.50 4.06 -33.16
CA ALA A 114 17.34 3.49 -33.84
C ALA A 114 17.53 3.43 -35.36
N LEU A 115 18.20 4.42 -35.97
CA LEU A 115 18.51 4.41 -37.41
C LEU A 115 19.55 3.36 -37.81
N ALA A 116 20.42 2.95 -36.88
CA ALA A 116 21.42 1.89 -37.13
C ALA A 116 20.80 0.48 -37.23
N THR A 117 19.50 0.35 -37.00
CA THR A 117 18.77 -0.92 -37.05
C THR A 117 18.53 -1.36 -38.49
N SER A 118 18.72 -2.67 -38.76
CA SER A 118 18.56 -3.24 -40.11
C SER A 118 17.16 -2.97 -40.67
N PRO A 119 17.03 -2.45 -41.91
CA PRO A 119 15.74 -2.17 -42.55
C PRO A 119 14.95 -3.42 -42.94
N ASP A 120 15.59 -4.57 -43.07
CA ASP A 120 14.98 -5.76 -43.71
C ASP A 120 14.19 -6.63 -42.74
N ASP A 121 14.44 -6.53 -41.44
CA ASP A 121 13.79 -7.36 -40.41
C ASP A 121 13.11 -6.51 -39.33
N ARG A 122 11.80 -6.33 -39.49
CA ARG A 122 10.96 -5.60 -38.54
C ARG A 122 10.93 -6.25 -37.15
N ALA A 123 10.96 -7.58 -37.06
CA ALA A 123 10.88 -8.28 -35.78
C ALA A 123 12.17 -8.09 -34.98
N ALA A 124 13.32 -8.25 -35.63
CA ALA A 124 14.62 -7.93 -35.04
C ALA A 124 14.71 -6.45 -34.65
N ALA A 125 14.18 -5.54 -35.49
CA ALA A 125 14.17 -4.12 -35.18
C ALA A 125 13.37 -3.79 -33.91
N LEU A 126 12.17 -4.36 -33.75
CA LEU A 126 11.37 -4.19 -32.54
C LEU A 126 12.09 -4.73 -31.29
N GLU A 127 12.79 -5.87 -31.40
CA GLU A 127 13.55 -6.44 -30.28
C GLU A 127 14.77 -5.59 -29.90
N VAL A 128 15.49 -5.05 -30.89
CA VAL A 128 16.64 -4.15 -30.65
C VAL A 128 16.18 -2.85 -30.02
N LEU A 129 15.13 -2.21 -30.56
CA LEU A 129 14.57 -0.98 -29.98
C LEU A 129 14.06 -1.22 -28.56
N GLY A 130 13.44 -2.38 -28.30
CA GLY A 130 13.00 -2.78 -26.97
C GLY A 130 14.14 -2.87 -25.94
N ARG A 131 15.35 -3.25 -26.38
CA ARG A 131 16.55 -3.28 -25.53
C ARG A 131 17.23 -1.91 -25.38
N LEU A 132 17.09 -1.03 -26.38
CA LEU A 132 17.68 0.30 -26.37
C LEU A 132 16.92 1.29 -25.47
N VAL A 133 15.60 1.12 -25.34
CA VAL A 133 14.79 1.96 -24.44
C VAL A 133 15.03 1.52 -22.99
N PRO A 134 15.51 2.41 -22.10
CA PRO A 134 15.72 2.05 -20.72
C PRO A 134 14.40 1.76 -20.00
N SER A 135 14.37 0.67 -19.23
CA SER A 135 13.23 0.29 -18.39
C SER A 135 13.15 1.08 -17.08
N THR A 136 14.18 1.85 -16.74
CA THR A 136 14.27 2.64 -15.50
C THR A 136 14.79 4.04 -15.79
N GLY A 137 14.34 5.00 -14.97
CA GLY A 137 14.69 6.41 -15.14
C GLY A 137 13.61 7.19 -15.86
N THR A 138 14.01 8.22 -16.61
CA THR A 138 13.08 9.08 -17.34
C THR A 138 12.38 8.27 -18.43
N GLU A 139 11.07 8.43 -18.55
CA GLU A 139 10.28 7.76 -19.58
C GLU A 139 10.75 8.22 -20.96
N MET A 140 11.13 7.24 -21.79
CA MET A 140 11.58 7.45 -23.15
C MET A 140 10.75 6.62 -24.12
N SER A 141 10.65 7.11 -25.34
CA SER A 141 10.04 6.40 -26.45
C SER A 141 10.88 6.58 -27.70
N VAL A 142 10.81 5.62 -28.60
CA VAL A 142 11.45 5.73 -29.92
C VAL A 142 10.58 5.08 -30.97
N ALA A 143 10.49 5.72 -32.14
CA ALA A 143 9.81 5.20 -33.31
C ALA A 143 10.67 5.47 -34.55
N VAL A 144 10.81 4.45 -35.40
CA VAL A 144 11.36 4.57 -36.75
C VAL A 144 10.17 4.65 -37.70
N LEU A 145 10.09 5.77 -38.41
CA LEU A 145 9.12 6.05 -39.44
C LEU A 145 9.73 5.70 -40.80
N ASP A 146 8.94 5.10 -41.68
CA ASP A 146 9.33 4.84 -43.06
C ASP A 146 9.36 6.15 -43.89
N SER A 147 9.74 6.04 -45.17
CA SER A 147 9.79 7.18 -46.10
C SER A 147 8.43 7.82 -46.39
N THR A 148 7.33 7.18 -46.01
CA THR A 148 5.97 7.72 -46.10
C THR A 148 5.51 8.38 -44.79
N GLY A 149 6.36 8.38 -43.76
CA GLY A 149 6.08 8.92 -42.43
C GLY A 149 5.26 7.98 -41.53
N ASN A 150 5.05 6.73 -41.95
CA ASN A 150 4.30 5.76 -41.16
C ASN A 150 5.21 5.02 -40.17
N PRO A 151 4.74 4.74 -38.93
CA PRO A 151 5.55 4.04 -37.93
C PRO A 151 5.80 2.58 -38.32
N TRP A 152 7.07 2.26 -38.56
CA TRP A 152 7.54 0.95 -38.99
C TRP A 152 7.95 0.07 -37.80
N ALA A 153 8.79 0.59 -36.90
CA ALA A 153 9.22 -0.08 -35.67
C ALA A 153 9.25 0.92 -34.51
N TRP A 154 8.93 0.48 -33.29
CA TRP A 154 8.87 1.36 -32.12
C TRP A 154 9.15 0.60 -30.82
N ALA A 155 9.55 1.34 -29.79
CA ALA A 155 9.68 0.85 -28.43
C ALA A 155 9.43 1.98 -27.42
N GLY A 156 9.21 1.61 -26.16
CA GLY A 156 8.89 2.56 -25.08
C GLY A 156 7.44 3.04 -25.10
N ARG A 157 7.14 4.00 -24.23
CA ARG A 157 5.77 4.52 -24.04
C ARG A 157 5.62 5.88 -24.74
N HIS A 158 4.87 5.89 -25.84
CA HIS A 158 4.62 7.09 -26.62
C HIS A 158 3.41 7.85 -26.05
N ARG A 159 3.66 9.02 -25.43
CA ARG A 159 2.58 9.90 -24.94
C ARG A 159 1.94 10.75 -26.04
N LEU A 160 2.68 11.02 -27.11
CA LEU A 160 2.22 11.72 -28.30
C LEU A 160 2.54 10.87 -29.53
N ALA A 161 1.71 10.97 -30.57
CA ALA A 161 1.98 10.30 -31.84
C ALA A 161 3.27 10.87 -32.48
N PRO A 162 4.25 10.02 -32.85
CA PRO A 162 5.48 10.46 -33.48
C PRO A 162 5.18 11.05 -34.87
N ARG A 163 5.96 12.06 -35.26
CA ARG A 163 5.81 12.81 -36.51
C ARG A 163 7.14 12.86 -37.25
N ALA A 164 7.11 12.58 -38.55
CA ALA A 164 8.30 12.63 -39.41
C ALA A 164 8.70 14.07 -39.75
N ASP A 165 7.74 14.99 -39.72
CA ASP A 165 7.93 16.41 -39.97
C ASP A 165 8.38 17.17 -38.71
N GLY A 166 9.10 18.27 -38.94
CA GLY A 166 9.61 19.17 -37.91
C GLY A 166 11.13 19.14 -37.78
N ASP A 167 11.65 19.97 -36.86
CA ASP A 167 13.08 20.16 -36.70
C ASP A 167 13.77 18.97 -36.00
N SER A 168 15.11 18.97 -36.08
CA SER A 168 15.99 17.97 -35.47
C SER A 168 15.81 17.81 -33.96
N ILE A 169 15.43 18.88 -33.28
CA ILE A 169 15.03 18.90 -31.87
C ILE A 169 13.76 19.72 -31.80
N ASP A 170 12.79 19.25 -31.03
CA ASP A 170 11.54 19.96 -30.84
C ASP A 170 10.90 19.58 -29.49
N SER A 171 9.97 20.39 -29.04
CA SER A 171 9.27 20.21 -27.77
C SER A 171 7.78 20.35 -28.00
N ARG A 172 7.03 19.33 -27.62
CA ARG A 172 5.59 19.31 -27.83
C ARG A 172 4.90 19.29 -26.48
N ALA A 173 4.07 20.30 -26.26
CA ALA A 173 3.28 20.43 -25.05
C ALA A 173 1.79 20.18 -25.35
N THR A 174 1.13 19.57 -24.39
CA THR A 174 -0.33 19.44 -24.27
C THR A 174 -0.70 19.87 -22.84
N GLY A 175 -1.99 19.95 -22.52
CA GLY A 175 -2.42 20.16 -21.12
C GLY A 175 -1.94 19.06 -20.14
N TYR A 176 -1.50 17.91 -20.66
CA TYR A 176 -1.12 16.73 -19.86
C TYR A 176 0.36 16.41 -19.85
N TYR A 177 1.08 16.78 -20.90
CA TYR A 177 2.45 16.31 -21.12
C TYR A 177 3.28 17.40 -21.77
N VAL A 178 4.55 17.45 -21.40
CA VAL A 178 5.59 18.12 -22.19
C VAL A 178 6.61 17.05 -22.57
N VAL A 179 6.77 16.82 -23.87
CA VAL A 179 7.69 15.84 -24.43
C VAL A 179 8.76 16.57 -25.23
N LEU A 180 10.02 16.24 -24.98
CA LEU A 180 11.16 16.68 -25.77
C LEU A 180 11.50 15.61 -26.80
N GLU A 181 11.42 15.94 -28.08
CA GLU A 181 11.64 15.05 -29.21
C GLU A 181 12.98 15.36 -29.90
N ALA A 182 13.73 14.31 -30.25
CA ALA A 182 14.90 14.38 -31.12
C ALA A 182 14.62 13.57 -32.39
N ARG A 183 14.85 14.17 -33.56
CA ARG A 183 14.56 13.58 -34.87
C ARG A 183 15.85 13.41 -35.67
N ARG A 184 16.06 12.23 -36.25
CA ARG A 184 17.19 11.94 -37.13
C ARG A 184 16.70 11.30 -38.41
N HIS A 185 17.30 11.69 -39.52
CA HIS A 185 16.94 11.22 -40.85
C HIS A 185 18.03 10.28 -41.37
N SER A 186 17.62 9.15 -41.94
CA SER A 186 18.49 8.24 -42.68
C SER A 186 18.61 8.71 -44.14
N PRO A 187 19.75 8.46 -44.81
CA PRO A 187 19.87 8.60 -46.26
C PRO A 187 18.78 7.85 -47.05
N ASP A 188 18.25 6.75 -46.50
CA ASP A 188 17.19 5.93 -47.11
C ASP A 188 15.79 6.58 -47.05
N GLY A 189 15.67 7.77 -46.47
CA GLY A 189 14.39 8.47 -46.28
C GLY A 189 13.61 8.07 -45.02
N ARG A 190 14.15 7.18 -44.16
CA ARG A 190 13.56 6.85 -42.85
C ARG A 190 13.82 7.94 -41.82
N THR A 191 12.89 8.15 -40.89
CA THR A 191 13.05 9.12 -39.79
C THR A 191 12.92 8.42 -38.44
N ALA A 192 13.94 8.51 -37.59
CA ALA A 192 13.83 8.10 -36.19
C ALA A 192 13.43 9.28 -35.33
N VAL A 193 12.40 9.09 -34.51
CA VAL A 193 11.89 10.05 -33.54
C VAL A 193 12.03 9.45 -32.16
N ALA A 194 12.86 10.04 -31.31
CA ALA A 194 12.99 9.67 -29.92
C ALA A 194 12.38 10.75 -29.01
N GLY A 195 11.51 10.37 -28.09
CA GLY A 195 10.85 11.27 -27.15
C GLY A 195 11.32 11.03 -25.72
N VAL A 196 11.39 12.09 -24.93
CA VAL A 196 11.62 12.06 -23.48
C VAL A 196 10.51 12.84 -22.77
N LEU A 197 9.89 12.22 -21.77
CA LEU A 197 8.85 12.86 -20.98
C LEU A 197 9.47 13.85 -19.98
N VAL A 198 9.35 15.15 -20.27
CA VAL A 198 9.85 16.22 -19.41
C VAL A 198 8.91 16.42 -18.22
N TRP A 199 7.61 16.55 -18.49
CA TRP A 199 6.60 16.79 -17.47
C TRP A 199 5.31 16.05 -17.78
N ALA A 200 4.62 15.60 -16.74
CA ALA A 200 3.29 15.01 -16.83
C ALA A 200 2.37 15.59 -15.75
N HIS A 201 1.13 15.87 -16.13
CA HIS A 201 0.10 16.35 -15.22
C HIS A 201 -0.19 15.31 -14.13
N PRO A 202 -0.47 15.71 -12.86
CA PRO A 202 -0.76 14.79 -11.76
C PRO A 202 -1.84 13.74 -12.02
N ALA A 203 -2.81 14.07 -12.87
CA ALA A 203 -3.92 13.18 -13.24
C ALA A 203 -3.52 12.02 -14.17
N VAL A 204 -2.31 12.06 -14.72
CA VAL A 204 -1.83 11.02 -15.64
C VAL A 204 -1.22 9.86 -14.86
N PRO A 205 -1.55 8.59 -15.19
CA PRO A 205 -0.88 7.43 -14.63
C PRO A 205 0.61 7.40 -15.00
N ASP A 206 1.43 6.90 -14.07
CA ASP A 206 2.87 6.72 -14.22
C ASP A 206 3.65 8.03 -14.42
N ARG A 207 3.15 9.14 -13.86
CA ARG A 207 3.86 10.43 -13.86
C ARG A 207 5.25 10.37 -13.19
N SER A 208 5.50 9.37 -12.34
CA SER A 208 6.74 9.15 -11.58
C SER A 208 7.97 8.97 -12.47
N SER A 209 7.79 8.58 -13.73
CA SER A 209 8.87 8.46 -14.70
C SER A 209 9.14 9.75 -15.49
N SER A 210 8.42 10.85 -15.25
CA SER A 210 8.75 12.13 -15.88
C SER A 210 10.04 12.74 -15.31
N LEU A 211 10.78 13.50 -16.12
CA LEU A 211 11.99 14.19 -15.69
C LEU A 211 11.70 15.11 -14.49
N ALA A 212 10.61 15.87 -14.54
CA ALA A 212 10.20 16.78 -13.48
C ALA A 212 9.97 16.08 -12.13
N GLU A 213 9.34 14.90 -12.14
CA GLU A 213 9.07 14.15 -10.92
C GLU A 213 10.33 13.47 -10.37
N LEU A 214 11.18 12.91 -11.24
CA LEU A 214 12.48 12.37 -10.86
C LEU A 214 13.42 13.47 -10.32
N PHE A 215 13.36 14.67 -10.89
CA PHE A 215 14.08 15.83 -10.39
C PHE A 215 13.58 16.21 -9.00
N ARG A 216 12.26 16.34 -8.82
CA ARG A 216 11.62 16.60 -7.52
C ARG A 216 12.01 15.60 -6.45
N GLU A 217 12.08 14.30 -6.78
CA GLU A 217 12.51 13.27 -5.84
C GLU A 217 13.97 13.41 -5.40
N ARG A 218 14.84 13.89 -6.30
CA ARG A 218 16.28 14.06 -6.03
C ARG A 218 16.61 15.38 -5.32
N THR A 219 15.94 16.47 -5.69
CA THR A 219 16.27 17.83 -5.23
C THR A 219 15.28 18.40 -4.22
N GLU A 220 14.13 17.74 -4.00
CA GLU A 220 12.97 18.23 -3.25
C GLU A 220 12.23 19.41 -3.88
N VAL A 221 12.76 19.98 -4.97
CA VAL A 221 12.21 21.15 -5.66
C VAL A 221 11.40 20.65 -6.85
N GLY A 222 10.10 20.98 -6.88
CA GLY A 222 9.24 20.66 -8.01
C GLY A 222 9.57 21.53 -9.22
N LEU A 223 9.15 21.12 -10.41
CA LEU A 223 9.28 21.92 -11.63
C LEU A 223 7.89 22.24 -12.16
N ALA A 224 7.60 23.53 -12.37
CA ALA A 224 6.49 24.00 -13.18
C ALA A 224 7.01 24.22 -14.60
N VAL A 225 6.49 23.45 -15.56
CA VAL A 225 6.93 23.54 -16.96
C VAL A 225 5.86 24.28 -17.77
N TYR A 226 6.30 25.26 -18.54
CA TYR A 226 5.47 26.13 -19.36
C TYR A 226 5.77 25.89 -20.85
N PRO A 227 4.73 25.73 -21.69
CA PRO A 227 4.88 25.80 -23.13
C PRO A 227 5.53 27.12 -23.60
N ARG A 228 6.08 27.12 -24.81
CA ARG A 228 6.71 28.29 -25.44
C ARG A 228 5.86 29.55 -25.28
N GLY A 229 6.47 30.60 -24.72
CA GLY A 229 5.86 31.93 -24.59
C GLY A 229 4.71 32.05 -23.59
N THR A 230 4.46 31.03 -22.76
CA THR A 230 3.37 31.07 -21.74
C THR A 230 3.88 31.26 -20.31
N ALA A 231 5.20 31.31 -20.11
CA ALA A 231 5.78 31.47 -18.80
C ALA A 231 5.56 32.89 -18.26
N PRO A 232 5.37 33.06 -16.94
CA PRO A 232 5.31 34.39 -16.33
C PRO A 232 6.68 35.07 -16.39
N ASP A 233 6.70 36.38 -16.61
CA ASP A 233 7.92 37.17 -16.60
C ASP A 233 8.50 37.25 -15.17
N SER A 234 9.53 36.45 -14.90
CA SER A 234 10.12 36.28 -13.57
C SER A 234 11.56 35.77 -13.69
N VAL A 235 12.45 36.29 -12.83
CA VAL A 235 13.85 35.87 -12.72
C VAL A 235 14.05 34.40 -12.33
N ASP A 236 13.01 33.76 -11.77
CA ASP A 236 13.05 32.35 -11.37
C ASP A 236 12.68 31.39 -12.51
N VAL A 237 12.39 31.92 -13.70
CA VAL A 237 12.07 31.12 -14.89
C VAL A 237 13.34 30.85 -15.69
N PHE A 238 13.58 29.57 -15.93
CA PHE A 238 14.68 29.08 -16.76
C PHE A 238 14.16 28.72 -18.15
N ASP A 239 14.63 29.42 -19.16
CA ASP A 239 14.30 29.17 -20.56
C ASP A 239 15.24 28.14 -21.17
N TYR A 240 14.67 27.05 -21.70
CA TYR A 240 15.45 26.05 -22.42
C TYR A 240 15.41 26.35 -23.91
N GLU A 241 16.54 26.81 -24.44
CA GLU A 241 16.67 27.26 -25.82
C GLU A 241 17.60 26.35 -26.62
N GLU A 242 17.27 26.14 -27.89
CA GLU A 242 18.15 25.50 -28.85
C GLU A 242 18.94 26.57 -29.62
N PRO A 243 20.28 26.50 -29.67
CA PRO A 243 21.06 27.40 -30.51
C PRO A 243 20.85 27.05 -31.99
N THR A 244 20.16 27.91 -32.74
CA THR A 244 19.98 27.76 -34.19
C THR A 244 20.77 28.83 -34.96
N THR A 245 20.98 28.61 -36.25
CA THR A 245 21.64 29.60 -37.14
C THR A 245 20.85 30.90 -37.28
N ALA A 246 19.55 30.90 -36.96
CA ALA A 246 18.66 32.06 -36.97
C ALA A 246 18.53 32.75 -35.60
N GLY A 247 19.25 32.27 -34.57
CA GLY A 247 19.15 32.74 -33.18
C GLY A 247 18.71 31.62 -32.22
N PRO A 248 18.76 31.87 -30.90
CA PRO A 248 18.28 30.91 -29.92
C PRO A 248 16.76 30.72 -30.05
N ARG A 249 16.32 29.47 -30.04
CA ARG A 249 14.91 29.10 -30.18
C ARG A 249 14.40 28.50 -28.89
N LEU A 250 13.45 29.18 -28.24
CA LEU A 250 12.80 28.70 -27.03
C LEU A 250 12.03 27.39 -27.29
N LEU A 251 12.38 26.34 -26.56
CA LEU A 251 11.67 25.06 -26.58
C LEU A 251 10.55 25.04 -25.52
N PHE A 252 10.89 25.33 -24.27
CA PHE A 252 9.95 25.47 -23.16
C PHE A 252 10.64 26.18 -21.99
N SER A 253 9.86 26.65 -21.04
CA SER A 253 10.37 27.34 -19.85
C SER A 253 10.06 26.52 -18.60
N VAL A 254 10.93 26.58 -17.60
CA VAL A 254 10.80 25.83 -16.36
C VAL A 254 10.99 26.75 -15.16
N ARG A 255 10.07 26.72 -14.20
CA ARG A 255 10.21 27.41 -12.92
C ARG A 255 10.40 26.42 -11.78
N PRO A 256 11.47 26.50 -10.99
CA PRO A 256 11.61 25.73 -9.76
C PRO A 256 10.53 26.15 -8.75
N VAL A 257 9.81 25.18 -8.20
CA VAL A 257 8.78 25.38 -7.17
C VAL A 257 9.28 24.73 -5.88
N PRO A 258 9.76 25.52 -4.90
CA PRO A 258 10.23 24.96 -3.64
C PRO A 258 9.07 24.34 -2.85
N PRO A 259 9.35 23.30 -2.03
CA PRO A 259 8.32 22.68 -1.21
C PRO A 259 7.83 23.67 -0.14
N GLU A 260 6.60 23.47 0.34
CA GLU A 260 6.12 24.19 1.53
C GLU A 260 6.93 23.79 2.78
N GLN A 261 7.04 24.71 3.75
CA GLN A 261 7.81 24.47 5.00
C GLN A 261 7.35 23.18 5.71
N GLY A 262 6.04 22.91 5.75
CA GLY A 262 5.48 21.69 6.34
C GLY A 262 5.94 20.43 5.62
N THR A 263 5.91 20.42 4.30
CA THR A 263 6.37 19.30 3.45
C THR A 263 7.87 19.07 3.61
N ALA A 264 8.68 20.13 3.63
CA ALA A 264 10.12 20.04 3.85
C ALA A 264 10.45 19.47 5.25
N LYS A 265 9.73 19.93 6.29
CA LYS A 265 9.85 19.42 7.66
C LYS A 265 9.47 17.94 7.74
N GLN A 266 8.38 17.53 7.10
CA GLN A 266 7.95 16.13 7.05
C GLN A 266 9.01 15.25 6.39
N LEU A 267 9.53 15.63 5.22
CA LEU A 267 10.57 14.88 4.52
C LEU A 267 11.87 14.78 5.33
N ALA A 268 12.29 15.88 5.97
CA ALA A 268 13.47 15.89 6.85
C ALA A 268 13.26 14.95 8.05
N SER A 269 12.08 14.97 8.66
CA SER A 269 11.70 14.07 9.76
C SER A 269 11.67 12.61 9.32
N GLU A 270 11.10 12.30 8.16
CA GLU A 270 11.03 10.94 7.61
C GLU A 270 12.43 10.37 7.33
N ARG A 271 13.32 11.14 6.67
CA ARG A 271 14.69 10.70 6.41
C ARG A 271 15.51 10.54 7.68
N GLY A 272 15.40 11.48 8.61
CA GLY A 272 16.03 11.39 9.93
C GLY A 272 15.56 10.15 10.69
N SER A 273 14.24 9.93 10.72
CA SER A 273 13.62 8.78 11.39
C SER A 273 14.04 7.45 10.78
N ARG A 274 14.15 7.37 9.43
CA ARG A 274 14.66 6.18 8.74
C ARG A 274 16.10 5.85 9.15
N ALA A 275 16.99 6.85 9.08
CA ALA A 275 18.40 6.65 9.45
C ALA A 275 18.56 6.24 10.92
N VAL A 276 17.88 6.94 11.84
CA VAL A 276 17.89 6.64 13.28
C VAL A 276 17.34 5.24 13.56
N THR A 277 16.23 4.86 12.94
CA THR A 277 15.64 3.52 13.12
C THR A 277 16.60 2.41 12.69
N TRP A 278 17.22 2.53 11.51
CA TRP A 278 18.21 1.55 11.03
C TRP A 278 19.44 1.48 11.92
N LEU A 279 19.93 2.62 12.41
CA LEU A 279 21.07 2.67 13.32
C LEU A 279 20.74 2.05 14.69
N VAL A 280 19.54 2.30 15.24
CA VAL A 280 19.07 1.64 16.47
C VAL A 280 19.03 0.11 16.29
N LEU A 281 18.47 -0.36 15.17
CA LEU A 281 18.42 -1.80 14.87
C LEU A 281 19.83 -2.40 14.74
N LEU A 282 20.75 -1.69 14.08
CA LEU A 282 22.16 -2.09 13.96
C LEU A 282 22.83 -2.14 15.34
N THR A 283 22.63 -1.13 16.18
CA THR A 283 23.17 -1.07 17.55
C THR A 283 22.66 -2.24 18.39
N VAL A 284 21.36 -2.55 18.35
CA VAL A 284 20.82 -3.70 19.07
C VAL A 284 21.35 -5.02 18.50
N ALA A 285 21.48 -5.17 17.19
CA ALA A 285 22.06 -6.37 16.57
C ALA A 285 23.52 -6.58 17.00
N CYS A 286 24.34 -5.53 16.99
CA CYS A 286 25.70 -5.55 17.50
C CYS A 286 25.73 -5.93 19.00
N ALA A 287 24.86 -5.33 19.81
CA ALA A 287 24.74 -5.61 21.24
C ALA A 287 24.32 -7.07 21.51
N LEU A 288 23.35 -7.61 20.77
CA LEU A 288 22.91 -9.00 20.87
C LEU A 288 24.03 -9.99 20.51
N SER A 289 24.89 -9.64 19.53
CA SER A 289 26.05 -10.45 19.14
C SER A 289 27.15 -10.52 20.22
N MET A 290 27.18 -9.54 21.12
CA MET A 290 28.11 -9.47 22.25
C MET A 290 27.51 -10.06 23.53
N ALA A 291 26.20 -10.02 23.68
CA ALA A 291 25.50 -10.50 24.85
C ALA A 291 25.75 -12.00 25.09
N SER A 292 26.41 -12.32 26.20
CA SER A 292 26.75 -13.68 26.60
C SER A 292 25.69 -14.28 27.53
N HIS A 293 24.99 -13.44 28.27
CA HIS A 293 23.99 -13.87 29.24
C HIS A 293 22.55 -13.70 28.72
N PRO A 294 21.62 -14.61 29.07
CA PRO A 294 20.22 -14.47 28.70
C PRO A 294 19.57 -13.18 29.17
N THR A 295 19.90 -12.70 30.37
CA THR A 295 19.34 -11.47 30.95
C THR A 295 19.68 -10.23 30.13
N GLU A 296 20.90 -10.17 29.59
CA GLU A 296 21.35 -9.08 28.71
C GLU A 296 20.55 -9.09 27.40
N ARG A 297 20.33 -10.29 26.83
CA ARG A 297 19.54 -10.46 25.61
C ARG A 297 18.08 -10.07 25.81
N PHE A 298 17.47 -10.44 26.95
CA PHE A 298 16.11 -10.03 27.28
C PHE A 298 15.99 -8.52 27.49
N ALA A 299 16.98 -7.87 28.12
CA ALA A 299 16.99 -6.41 28.25
C ALA A 299 17.03 -5.72 26.87
N LEU A 300 17.86 -6.21 25.96
CA LEU A 300 17.96 -5.68 24.59
C LEU A 300 16.69 -5.95 23.75
N LEU A 301 16.09 -7.15 23.87
CA LEU A 301 14.81 -7.45 23.23
C LEU A 301 13.66 -6.60 23.80
N GLY A 302 13.68 -6.35 25.11
CA GLY A 302 12.74 -5.43 25.76
C GLY A 302 12.89 -3.99 25.25
N ALA A 303 14.11 -3.53 25.01
CA ALA A 303 14.37 -2.22 24.40
C ALA A 303 13.84 -2.13 22.95
N LEU A 304 13.93 -3.21 22.15
CA LEU A 304 13.29 -3.27 20.83
C LEU A 304 11.77 -3.24 20.92
N LEU A 305 11.17 -3.93 21.89
CA LEU A 305 9.73 -3.86 22.11
C LEU A 305 9.30 -2.45 22.51
N TRP A 306 10.07 -1.79 23.39
CA TRP A 306 9.83 -0.40 23.77
C TRP A 306 9.89 0.55 22.57
N LEU A 307 10.90 0.39 21.70
CA LEU A 307 11.01 1.13 20.45
C LEU A 307 9.74 0.98 19.59
N ALA A 308 9.26 -0.26 19.40
CA ALA A 308 8.08 -0.52 18.59
C ALA A 308 6.78 0.05 19.19
N VAL A 309 6.68 0.09 20.53
CA VAL A 309 5.52 0.63 21.25
C VAL A 309 5.47 2.16 21.17
N ARG A 310 6.64 2.82 21.26
CA ARG A 310 6.71 4.28 21.42
C ARG A 310 6.93 5.04 20.12
N ALA A 311 7.72 4.49 19.21
CA ALA A 311 8.14 5.16 17.99
C ALA A 311 7.29 4.72 16.77
N PRO A 312 6.96 5.65 15.85
CA PRO A 312 6.31 5.32 14.59
C PRO A 312 7.30 4.65 13.60
N ILE A 313 7.68 3.41 13.88
CA ILE A 313 8.65 2.66 13.05
C ILE A 313 8.07 2.16 11.73
N GLY A 314 6.74 2.13 11.59
CA GLY A 314 6.06 1.66 10.37
C GLY A 314 6.49 2.42 9.10
N PRO A 315 6.37 3.75 9.05
CA PRO A 315 6.85 4.57 7.93
C PRO A 315 8.35 4.45 7.68
N ALA A 316 9.16 4.31 8.73
CA ALA A 316 10.61 4.22 8.61
C ALA A 316 11.09 2.91 7.96
N LEU A 317 10.39 1.80 8.22
CA LEU A 317 10.72 0.47 7.69
C LEU A 317 9.91 0.09 6.45
N ALA A 318 9.04 0.97 5.95
CA ALA A 318 8.03 0.65 4.93
C ALA A 318 7.09 -0.51 5.34
N LEU A 319 6.85 -0.65 6.65
CA LEU A 319 5.97 -1.65 7.27
C LEU A 319 4.71 -1.02 7.88
N GLN A 320 4.23 0.08 7.29
CA GLN A 320 3.08 0.85 7.78
C GLN A 320 1.84 -0.02 8.08
N PRO A 321 1.47 -1.03 7.25
CA PRO A 321 0.28 -1.84 7.53
C PRO A 321 0.37 -2.64 8.84
N LEU A 322 1.59 -3.04 9.24
CA LEU A 322 1.85 -3.81 10.47
C LEU A 322 1.71 -2.96 11.73
N PHE A 323 2.13 -1.70 11.67
CA PHE A 323 2.20 -0.79 12.82
C PHE A 323 1.08 0.27 12.82
N SER A 324 0.07 0.12 11.95
CA SER A 324 -1.05 1.05 11.88
C SER A 324 -2.17 0.65 12.86
N PRO A 325 -2.65 1.57 13.72
CA PRO A 325 -3.81 1.32 14.56
C PRO A 325 -5.11 1.24 13.74
N ALA A 326 -5.10 1.73 12.48
CA ALA A 326 -6.27 1.68 11.61
C ALA A 326 -6.60 0.26 11.12
N THR A 327 -5.60 -0.63 11.06
CA THR A 327 -5.79 -2.03 10.63
C THR A 327 -6.03 -2.97 11.81
N PHE A 328 -5.47 -2.63 12.98
CA PHE A 328 -5.63 -3.41 14.19
C PHE A 328 -5.48 -2.53 15.43
N PHE A 329 -6.48 -2.54 16.32
CA PHE A 329 -6.38 -1.88 17.62
C PHE A 329 -7.28 -2.55 18.66
N ARG A 330 -6.74 -2.81 19.85
CA ARG A 330 -7.53 -3.22 21.01
C ARG A 330 -6.97 -2.57 22.29
N PRO A 331 -7.80 -1.99 23.17
CA PRO A 331 -7.31 -1.37 24.40
C PRO A 331 -6.91 -2.37 25.50
N LEU A 332 -7.08 -3.68 25.29
CA LEU A 332 -6.97 -4.71 26.33
C LEU A 332 -5.58 -4.79 27.00
N LEU A 333 -4.49 -4.67 26.22
CA LEU A 333 -3.11 -4.72 26.72
C LEU A 333 -2.44 -3.34 26.68
N GLY A 334 -3.26 -2.27 26.61
CA GLY A 334 -2.77 -0.90 26.47
C GLY A 334 -1.85 -0.73 25.26
N PRO A 335 -0.63 -0.21 25.42
CA PRO A 335 0.29 0.03 24.30
C PRO A 335 0.74 -1.23 23.54
N LEU A 336 0.69 -2.41 24.16
CA LEU A 336 1.14 -3.67 23.55
C LEU A 336 0.16 -4.23 22.51
N SER A 337 -1.10 -3.78 22.52
CA SER A 337 -2.13 -4.13 21.53
C SER A 337 -2.55 -2.93 20.68
N SER A 338 -1.66 -1.95 20.55
CA SER A 338 -1.85 -0.74 19.73
C SER A 338 -1.81 -0.99 18.23
N SER A 339 -1.12 -2.05 17.80
CA SER A 339 -1.04 -2.51 16.41
C SER A 339 -0.70 -4.00 16.36
N ALA A 340 -0.92 -4.63 15.20
CA ALA A 340 -0.63 -6.05 15.01
C ALA A 340 0.88 -6.36 15.13
N GLY A 341 1.74 -5.47 14.64
CA GLY A 341 3.19 -5.60 14.71
C GLY A 341 3.72 -5.56 16.14
N VAL A 342 3.24 -4.60 16.95
CA VAL A 342 3.62 -4.51 18.38
C VAL A 342 3.15 -5.74 19.15
N LEU A 343 1.92 -6.19 18.88
CA LEU A 343 1.37 -7.40 19.50
C LEU A 343 2.21 -8.64 19.14
N ALA A 344 2.58 -8.81 17.87
CA ALA A 344 3.44 -9.90 17.42
C ALA A 344 4.83 -9.86 18.08
N MET A 345 5.43 -8.69 18.24
CA MET A 345 6.72 -8.53 18.93
C MET A 345 6.61 -8.88 20.42
N ALA A 346 5.56 -8.41 21.10
CA ALA A 346 5.30 -8.71 22.51
C ALA A 346 5.08 -10.22 22.72
N GLY A 347 4.23 -10.84 21.90
CA GLY A 347 3.99 -12.28 21.93
C GLY A 347 5.24 -13.09 21.61
N THR A 348 6.07 -12.62 20.66
CA THR A 348 7.35 -13.27 20.33
C THR A 348 8.29 -13.26 21.53
N MET A 349 8.43 -12.11 22.19
CA MET A 349 9.30 -11.96 23.37
C MET A 349 8.83 -12.88 24.52
N LEU A 350 7.53 -12.92 24.79
CA LEU A 350 6.94 -13.79 25.80
C LEU A 350 7.07 -15.28 25.45
N THR A 351 6.91 -15.64 24.18
CA THR A 351 7.13 -17.02 23.70
C THR A 351 8.60 -17.42 23.91
N ILE A 352 9.55 -16.55 23.57
CA ILE A 352 10.99 -16.80 23.81
C ILE A 352 11.27 -16.97 25.32
N ALA A 353 10.67 -16.14 26.17
CA ALA A 353 10.77 -16.29 27.63
C ALA A 353 10.15 -17.60 28.13
N GLY A 354 9.02 -18.02 27.56
CA GLY A 354 8.38 -19.31 27.82
C GLY A 354 9.27 -20.50 27.46
N VAL A 355 9.91 -20.48 26.29
CA VAL A 355 10.86 -21.54 25.89
C VAL A 355 12.08 -21.56 26.81
N TRP A 356 12.58 -20.39 27.21
CA TRP A 356 13.66 -20.31 28.19
C TRP A 356 13.26 -20.93 29.54
N LEU A 357 12.04 -20.68 30.00
CA LEU A 357 11.47 -21.31 31.20
C LEU A 357 11.35 -22.84 31.02
N TRP A 358 10.89 -23.28 29.85
CA TRP A 358 10.75 -24.70 29.51
C TRP A 358 12.08 -25.45 29.59
N ARG A 359 13.19 -24.80 29.22
CA ARG A 359 14.55 -25.35 29.33
C ARG A 359 15.07 -25.46 30.76
N ARG A 360 14.60 -24.61 31.68
CA ARG A 360 15.04 -24.61 33.08
C ARG A 360 14.55 -25.82 33.88
N ARG A 361 13.56 -26.57 33.37
CA ARG A 361 12.98 -27.76 34.05
C ARG A 361 12.64 -27.48 35.52
N LEU A 362 11.86 -26.43 35.74
CA LEU A 362 11.46 -26.05 37.09
C LEU A 362 10.67 -27.20 37.75
N PRO A 363 10.89 -27.45 39.05
CA PRO A 363 10.11 -28.44 39.79
C PRO A 363 8.64 -28.02 39.84
N ARG A 364 7.73 -29.01 39.82
CA ARG A 364 6.29 -28.76 39.88
C ARG A 364 5.90 -28.24 41.26
N ARG A 365 5.74 -26.93 41.37
CA ARG A 365 5.23 -26.25 42.57
C ARG A 365 3.78 -25.83 42.33
N TRP A 366 2.95 -25.94 43.36
CA TRP A 366 1.55 -25.52 43.31
C TRP A 366 1.32 -24.10 42.75
N PRO A 367 2.09 -23.05 43.11
CA PRO A 367 1.94 -21.73 42.49
C PRO A 367 2.21 -21.73 40.98
N GLY A 368 3.17 -22.52 40.50
CA GLY A 368 3.43 -22.64 39.06
C GLY A 368 2.28 -23.33 38.31
N ILE A 369 1.66 -24.33 38.94
CA ILE A 369 0.47 -25.00 38.39
C ILE A 369 -0.72 -24.03 38.36
N ALA A 370 -0.97 -23.28 39.44
CA ALA A 370 -2.03 -22.28 39.51
C ALA A 370 -1.88 -21.21 38.41
N VAL A 371 -0.65 -20.70 38.21
CA VAL A 371 -0.35 -19.75 37.11
C VAL A 371 -0.59 -20.41 35.74
N GLY A 372 -0.14 -21.64 35.54
CA GLY A 372 -0.39 -22.38 34.29
C GLY A 372 -1.88 -22.57 33.99
N ILE A 373 -2.69 -22.92 35.00
CA ILE A 373 -4.15 -23.04 34.86
C ILE A 373 -4.77 -21.68 34.53
N ALA A 374 -4.35 -20.61 35.20
CA ALA A 374 -4.85 -19.26 34.92
C ALA A 374 -4.56 -18.82 33.47
N LEU A 375 -3.34 -19.07 32.97
CA LEU A 375 -2.97 -18.79 31.58
C LEU A 375 -3.79 -19.63 30.58
N LEU A 376 -4.03 -20.91 30.90
CA LEU A 376 -4.80 -21.82 30.07
C LEU A 376 -6.27 -21.37 29.94
N VAL A 377 -6.89 -20.96 31.05
CA VAL A 377 -8.28 -20.47 31.08
C VAL A 377 -8.39 -19.09 30.40
N ALA A 378 -7.37 -18.24 30.54
CA ALA A 378 -7.36 -16.93 29.89
C ALA A 378 -7.16 -17.01 28.37
N ALA A 379 -6.50 -18.05 27.86
CA ALA A 379 -6.12 -18.13 26.44
C ALA A 379 -7.28 -18.06 25.44
N PRO A 380 -8.37 -18.86 25.57
CA PRO A 380 -9.52 -18.75 24.66
C PRO A 380 -10.14 -17.35 24.62
N TYR A 381 -10.27 -16.70 25.78
CA TYR A 381 -10.86 -15.37 25.90
C TYR A 381 -9.96 -14.30 25.28
N LEU A 382 -8.65 -14.37 25.55
CA LEU A 382 -7.68 -13.44 24.97
C LEU A 382 -7.70 -13.53 23.43
N ILE A 383 -7.65 -14.74 22.87
CA ILE A 383 -7.63 -14.96 21.42
C ILE A 383 -8.91 -14.39 20.77
N SER A 384 -10.07 -14.70 21.34
CA SER A 384 -11.36 -14.17 20.87
C SER A 384 -11.43 -12.64 20.94
N SER A 385 -10.95 -12.05 22.04
CA SER A 385 -10.94 -10.59 22.20
C SER A 385 -9.94 -9.90 21.27
N LEU A 386 -8.77 -10.49 21.01
CA LEU A 386 -7.78 -9.95 20.07
C LEU A 386 -8.33 -9.92 18.64
N GLY A 387 -9.11 -10.93 18.25
CA GLY A 387 -9.82 -10.95 16.97
C GLY A 387 -10.73 -9.75 16.73
N ARG A 388 -11.40 -9.28 17.78
CA ARG A 388 -12.27 -8.08 17.71
C ARG A 388 -11.48 -6.77 17.54
N GLY A 389 -10.15 -6.81 17.59
CA GLY A 389 -9.30 -5.67 17.30
C GLY A 389 -9.00 -5.47 15.81
N ILE A 390 -9.28 -6.47 14.96
CA ILE A 390 -9.03 -6.41 13.52
C ILE A 390 -10.06 -5.48 12.86
N THR A 391 -9.58 -4.51 12.10
CA THR A 391 -10.42 -3.57 11.34
C THR A 391 -10.05 -3.65 9.85
N PRO A 392 -10.81 -4.40 9.03
CA PRO A 392 -10.53 -4.55 7.61
C PRO A 392 -10.64 -3.22 6.83
N PRO A 393 -9.68 -2.91 5.94
CA PRO A 393 -9.79 -1.76 5.03
C PRO A 393 -10.98 -1.91 4.08
N ALA A 394 -11.58 -0.78 3.68
CA ALA A 394 -12.73 -0.74 2.78
C ALA A 394 -12.40 -1.23 1.35
N ASP A 395 -11.15 -1.09 0.90
CA ASP A 395 -10.67 -1.55 -0.41
C ASP A 395 -10.33 -3.04 -0.43
N GLY A 396 -10.36 -3.67 0.75
CA GLY A 396 -10.18 -5.10 0.95
C GLY A 396 -8.93 -5.48 1.71
N VAL A 397 -8.87 -6.77 2.03
CA VAL A 397 -7.78 -7.35 2.81
C VAL A 397 -6.81 -8.07 1.88
N SER A 398 -5.58 -7.57 1.80
CA SER A 398 -4.51 -8.27 1.09
C SER A 398 -4.10 -9.54 1.83
N VAL A 399 -3.56 -10.53 1.11
CA VAL A 399 -3.10 -11.79 1.73
C VAL A 399 -2.04 -11.51 2.81
N GLY A 400 -1.10 -10.60 2.55
CA GLY A 400 -0.06 -10.22 3.51
C GLY A 400 -0.61 -9.55 4.77
N LEU A 401 -1.61 -8.67 4.65
CA LEU A 401 -2.25 -8.05 5.80
C LEU A 401 -3.04 -9.07 6.63
N TRP A 402 -3.76 -9.98 5.96
CA TRP A 402 -4.48 -11.05 6.63
C TRP A 402 -3.53 -11.96 7.42
N LEU A 403 -2.43 -12.40 6.79
CA LEU A 403 -1.40 -13.23 7.44
C LEU A 403 -0.75 -12.51 8.61
N THR A 404 -0.57 -11.19 8.51
CA THR A 404 -0.05 -10.38 9.62
C THR A 404 -0.93 -10.48 10.87
N TRP A 405 -2.25 -10.30 10.72
CA TRP A 405 -3.18 -10.41 11.84
C TRP A 405 -3.20 -11.83 12.42
N GLN A 406 -3.27 -12.83 11.54
CA GLN A 406 -3.30 -14.22 11.95
C GLN A 406 -2.03 -14.61 12.72
N LEU A 407 -0.84 -14.25 12.22
CA LEU A 407 0.44 -14.52 12.89
C LEU A 407 0.55 -13.78 14.23
N ALA A 408 0.09 -12.52 14.31
CA ALA A 408 0.11 -11.76 15.55
C ALA A 408 -0.75 -12.43 16.64
N ILE A 409 -1.94 -12.92 16.28
CA ILE A 409 -2.83 -13.64 17.19
C ILE A 409 -2.24 -15.02 17.56
N MET A 410 -1.69 -15.76 16.59
CA MET A 410 -1.07 -17.07 16.82
C MET A 410 0.12 -16.96 17.79
N VAL A 411 1.00 -15.98 17.59
CA VAL A 411 2.15 -15.75 18.46
C VAL A 411 1.72 -15.28 19.85
N SER A 412 0.63 -14.51 19.95
CA SER A 412 0.03 -14.13 21.24
C SER A 412 -0.58 -15.33 21.98
N ALA A 413 -1.19 -16.27 21.26
CA ALA A 413 -1.66 -17.53 21.84
C ALA A 413 -0.48 -18.41 22.30
N ALA A 414 0.57 -18.52 21.49
CA ALA A 414 1.80 -19.23 21.85
C ALA A 414 2.47 -18.62 23.09
N ALA A 415 2.42 -17.30 23.26
CA ALA A 415 2.93 -16.59 24.42
C ALA A 415 2.25 -16.99 25.75
N LEU A 416 1.04 -17.56 25.70
CA LEU A 416 0.36 -18.14 26.87
C LEU A 416 0.62 -19.64 26.99
N LEU A 417 0.54 -20.37 25.87
CA LEU A 417 0.60 -21.83 25.87
C LEU A 417 2.01 -22.37 26.13
N VAL A 418 3.06 -21.72 25.61
CA VAL A 418 4.44 -22.18 25.80
C VAL A 418 4.88 -22.05 27.27
N PRO A 419 4.66 -20.90 27.98
CA PRO A 419 4.90 -20.84 29.42
C PRO A 419 4.06 -21.84 30.21
N THR A 420 2.80 -22.06 29.83
CA THR A 420 1.93 -23.05 30.48
C THR A 420 2.53 -24.46 30.38
N ALA A 421 2.95 -24.86 29.17
CA ALA A 421 3.62 -26.13 28.94
C ALA A 421 4.95 -26.23 29.71
N ALA A 422 5.69 -25.12 29.87
CA ALA A 422 6.90 -25.06 30.68
C ALA A 422 6.62 -25.33 32.17
N LEU A 423 5.54 -24.75 32.71
CA LEU A 423 5.15 -24.90 34.10
C LEU A 423 4.63 -26.31 34.42
N PHE A 424 3.91 -26.94 33.48
CA PHE A 424 3.41 -28.31 33.63
C PHE A 424 4.46 -29.40 33.41
N ARG A 425 5.52 -29.12 32.64
CA ARG A 425 6.58 -30.09 32.31
C ARG A 425 7.14 -30.80 33.54
N GLY A 426 7.54 -30.04 34.56
CA GLY A 426 8.29 -30.56 35.72
C GLY A 426 9.73 -30.96 35.39
N ASP A 427 10.40 -31.55 36.37
CA ASP A 427 11.79 -32.03 36.34
C ASP A 427 11.95 -33.51 35.94
N GLY A 428 10.83 -34.25 35.87
CA GLY A 428 10.80 -35.67 35.51
C GLY A 428 11.24 -36.00 34.07
N PRO A 429 11.43 -37.30 33.76
CA PRO A 429 11.87 -37.76 32.45
C PRO A 429 10.84 -37.43 31.35
N GLU A 430 11.32 -37.25 30.11
CA GLU A 430 10.44 -36.94 28.98
C GLU A 430 9.49 -38.11 28.69
N PRO A 431 8.16 -37.87 28.68
CA PRO A 431 7.20 -38.89 28.31
C PRO A 431 7.42 -39.33 26.85
N ARG A 432 7.35 -40.63 26.58
CA ARG A 432 7.45 -41.17 25.21
C ARG A 432 6.15 -41.08 24.43
N SER A 433 5.03 -40.82 25.11
CA SER A 433 3.70 -40.83 24.52
C SER A 433 3.36 -39.52 23.83
N TRP A 434 2.87 -39.60 22.59
CA TRP A 434 2.44 -38.47 21.77
C TRP A 434 0.92 -38.45 21.50
N TRP A 435 0.18 -39.49 21.91
CA TRP A 435 -1.26 -39.62 21.61
C TRP A 435 -2.09 -38.46 22.17
N ARG A 436 -1.71 -37.91 23.33
CA ARG A 436 -2.41 -36.77 23.96
C ARG A 436 -2.37 -35.53 23.07
N ILE A 437 -1.22 -35.27 22.45
CA ILE A 437 -1.04 -34.15 21.52
C ILE A 437 -1.94 -34.37 20.30
N SER A 438 -1.93 -35.57 19.72
CA SER A 438 -2.78 -35.88 18.56
C SER A 438 -4.26 -35.77 18.87
N ALA A 439 -4.69 -36.23 20.05
CA ALA A 439 -6.06 -36.06 20.51
C ALA A 439 -6.42 -34.58 20.68
N GLY A 440 -5.54 -33.78 21.29
CA GLY A 440 -5.74 -32.33 21.43
C GLY A 440 -5.83 -31.62 20.08
N VAL A 441 -4.97 -31.97 19.13
CA VAL A 441 -5.00 -31.45 17.75
C VAL A 441 -6.29 -31.85 17.03
N ALA A 442 -6.74 -33.10 17.17
CA ALA A 442 -8.00 -33.55 16.58
C ALA A 442 -9.20 -32.78 17.14
N ILE A 443 -9.23 -32.56 18.46
CA ILE A 443 -10.27 -31.74 19.12
C ILE A 443 -10.22 -30.29 18.63
N ALA A 444 -9.03 -29.70 18.46
CA ALA A 444 -8.90 -28.34 17.94
C ALA A 444 -9.40 -28.22 16.50
N PHE A 445 -9.11 -29.19 15.63
CA PHE A 445 -9.66 -29.19 14.27
C PHE A 445 -11.18 -29.39 14.26
N ALA A 446 -11.71 -30.27 15.10
CA ALA A 446 -13.16 -30.40 15.27
C ALA A 446 -13.78 -29.08 15.76
N ALA A 447 -13.16 -28.42 16.74
CA ALA A 447 -13.59 -27.12 17.24
C ALA A 447 -13.53 -26.03 16.15
N ALA A 448 -12.49 -26.04 15.30
CA ALA A 448 -12.38 -25.13 14.17
C ALA A 448 -13.51 -25.35 13.14
N ILE A 449 -13.81 -26.61 12.80
CA ILE A 449 -14.90 -26.96 11.88
C ILE A 449 -16.25 -26.53 12.47
N VAL A 450 -16.52 -26.86 13.74
CA VAL A 450 -17.73 -26.39 14.45
C VAL A 450 -17.79 -24.86 14.47
N GLY A 451 -16.66 -24.19 14.65
CA GLY A 451 -16.56 -22.73 14.61
C GLY A 451 -16.96 -22.13 13.27
N VAL A 452 -16.53 -22.73 12.17
CA VAL A 452 -16.95 -22.31 10.82
C VAL A 452 -18.44 -22.58 10.60
N LEU A 453 -19.01 -23.65 11.16
CA LEU A 453 -20.42 -24.00 10.98
C LEU A 453 -21.36 -23.14 11.83
N VAL A 454 -20.99 -22.88 13.08
CA VAL A 454 -21.82 -22.17 14.07
C VAL A 454 -21.67 -20.65 13.99
N TRP A 455 -20.61 -20.14 13.34
CA TRP A 455 -20.43 -18.70 13.16
C TRP A 455 -21.66 -18.04 12.52
N SER A 456 -22.13 -16.97 13.16
CA SER A 456 -23.30 -16.20 12.75
C SER A 456 -22.95 -14.72 12.50
N PRO A 457 -23.57 -14.07 11.51
CA PRO A 457 -23.28 -12.68 11.21
C PRO A 457 -23.84 -11.67 12.24
N ARG A 458 -24.70 -12.12 13.17
CA ARG A 458 -25.35 -11.24 14.18
C ARG A 458 -24.53 -11.06 15.45
N GLY A 459 -23.93 -12.14 15.94
CA GLY A 459 -23.23 -12.16 17.23
C GLY A 459 -21.84 -12.82 17.15
N GLY A 460 -21.38 -13.21 15.96
CA GLY A 460 -20.19 -14.02 15.81
C GLY A 460 -20.44 -15.44 16.32
N TRP A 461 -19.64 -15.87 17.31
CA TRP A 461 -19.76 -17.18 17.95
C TRP A 461 -20.55 -17.10 19.26
N PRO A 462 -21.37 -18.11 19.58
CA PRO A 462 -22.00 -18.25 20.89
C PRO A 462 -20.97 -18.35 22.03
N ASP A 463 -21.33 -17.94 23.25
CA ASP A 463 -20.40 -17.93 24.39
C ASP A 463 -19.84 -19.32 24.73
N TRP A 464 -20.66 -20.37 24.60
CA TRP A 464 -20.25 -21.76 24.85
C TRP A 464 -19.14 -22.23 23.91
N TYR A 465 -19.05 -21.67 22.70
CA TYR A 465 -18.11 -22.11 21.67
C TYR A 465 -16.66 -21.95 22.12
N THR A 466 -16.38 -20.89 22.87
CA THR A 466 -15.04 -20.57 23.37
C THR A 466 -14.49 -21.70 24.26
N TRP A 467 -15.35 -22.37 25.03
CA TRP A 467 -14.98 -23.46 25.95
C TRP A 467 -14.65 -24.77 25.24
N LEU A 468 -15.05 -24.94 23.97
CA LEU A 468 -14.74 -26.13 23.18
C LEU A 468 -13.23 -26.28 22.93
N TRP A 469 -12.47 -25.19 23.02
CA TRP A 469 -11.02 -25.17 22.84
C TRP A 469 -10.24 -25.63 24.09
N THR A 470 -10.84 -25.55 25.28
CA THR A 470 -10.15 -25.82 26.56
C THR A 470 -9.54 -27.23 26.65
N PRO A 471 -10.25 -28.32 26.26
CA PRO A 471 -9.66 -29.66 26.27
C PRO A 471 -8.46 -29.79 25.33
N ALA A 472 -8.51 -29.17 24.15
CA ALA A 472 -7.40 -29.19 23.20
C ALA A 472 -6.17 -28.46 23.75
N LEU A 473 -6.37 -27.27 24.35
CA LEU A 473 -5.30 -26.49 24.96
C LEU A 473 -4.67 -27.23 26.15
N LEU A 474 -5.49 -27.88 26.98
CA LEU A 474 -5.00 -28.69 28.10
C LEU A 474 -4.12 -29.84 27.60
N LEU A 475 -4.63 -30.65 26.67
CA LEU A 475 -3.92 -31.83 26.18
C LEU A 475 -2.57 -31.49 25.53
N VAL A 476 -2.49 -30.37 24.83
CA VAL A 476 -1.29 -29.92 24.13
C VAL A 476 -0.24 -29.29 25.06
N THR A 477 -0.65 -28.78 26.22
CA THR A 477 0.26 -28.21 27.24
C THR A 477 0.76 -29.24 28.25
N LEU A 478 0.19 -30.45 28.26
CA LEU A 478 0.67 -31.53 29.10
C LEU A 478 2.09 -32.01 28.68
N PRO A 479 2.85 -32.60 29.60
CA PRO A 479 4.20 -33.11 29.31
C PRO A 479 4.21 -34.10 28.14
N ALA A 480 5.04 -33.81 27.14
CA ALA A 480 5.17 -34.56 25.88
C ALA A 480 6.59 -34.32 25.29
N PRO A 481 7.04 -35.12 24.30
CA PRO A 481 8.34 -34.90 23.67
C PRO A 481 8.36 -33.54 22.94
N ARG A 482 9.54 -32.90 22.90
CA ARG A 482 9.73 -31.54 22.38
C ARG A 482 9.02 -31.27 21.04
N TRP A 483 9.25 -32.14 20.05
CA TRP A 483 8.69 -31.95 18.71
C TRP A 483 7.15 -31.98 18.73
N ALA A 484 6.56 -32.82 19.59
CA ALA A 484 5.11 -32.94 19.70
C ALA A 484 4.50 -31.72 20.39
N VAL A 485 5.15 -31.17 21.42
CA VAL A 485 4.70 -29.90 22.06
C VAL A 485 4.73 -28.75 21.07
N ILE A 486 5.83 -28.59 20.31
CA ILE A 486 5.95 -27.52 19.31
C ILE A 486 4.85 -27.66 18.25
N SER A 487 4.73 -28.84 17.63
CA SER A 487 3.71 -29.08 16.61
C SER A 487 2.29 -28.94 17.16
N GLY A 488 2.02 -29.49 18.34
CA GLY A 488 0.72 -29.41 18.99
C GLY A 488 0.30 -27.97 19.25
N ILE A 489 1.17 -27.17 19.89
CA ILE A 489 0.87 -25.76 20.20
C ILE A 489 0.67 -24.98 18.91
N ALA A 490 1.53 -25.16 17.91
CA ALA A 490 1.39 -24.49 16.62
C ALA A 490 0.06 -24.82 15.93
N LEU A 491 -0.34 -26.10 15.91
CA LEU A 491 -1.58 -26.51 15.26
C LEU A 491 -2.82 -25.96 15.99
N VAL A 492 -2.85 -25.97 17.31
CA VAL A 492 -3.99 -25.46 18.09
C VAL A 492 -4.05 -23.93 18.10
N ALA A 493 -2.93 -23.26 18.34
CA ALA A 493 -2.84 -21.79 18.30
C ALA A 493 -3.08 -21.25 16.89
N GLY A 494 -2.52 -21.91 15.88
CA GLY A 494 -2.66 -21.54 14.48
C GLY A 494 -4.08 -21.68 13.95
N SER A 495 -4.73 -22.82 14.22
CA SER A 495 -6.13 -23.06 13.82
C SER A 495 -7.11 -22.10 14.49
N SER A 496 -6.93 -21.82 15.80
CA SER A 496 -7.75 -20.83 16.50
C SER A 496 -7.52 -19.40 15.98
N ALA A 497 -6.27 -18.99 15.77
CA ALA A 497 -5.93 -17.68 15.20
C ALA A 497 -6.48 -17.51 13.77
N ALA A 498 -6.37 -18.54 12.92
CA ALA A 498 -6.89 -18.53 11.56
C ALA A 498 -8.42 -18.38 11.54
N LEU A 499 -9.13 -19.12 12.40
CA LEU A 499 -10.58 -19.04 12.52
C LEU A 499 -11.04 -17.65 12.97
N VAL A 500 -10.40 -17.10 14.00
CA VAL A 500 -10.74 -15.78 14.53
C VAL A 500 -10.47 -14.68 13.51
N THR A 501 -9.34 -14.75 12.80
CA THR A 501 -9.00 -13.79 11.74
C THR A 501 -9.98 -13.86 10.57
N TRP A 502 -10.40 -15.07 10.18
CA TRP A 502 -11.44 -15.28 9.17
C TRP A 502 -12.78 -14.66 9.58
N GLY A 503 -13.25 -14.89 10.81
CA GLY A 503 -14.51 -14.32 11.30
C GLY A 503 -14.48 -12.78 11.42
N ALA A 504 -13.33 -12.22 11.80
CA ALA A 504 -13.14 -10.77 11.85
C ALA A 504 -13.13 -10.14 10.45
N GLU A 505 -12.49 -10.77 9.46
CA GLU A 505 -12.53 -10.36 8.05
C GLU A 505 -13.99 -10.29 7.55
N LEU A 506 -14.79 -11.33 7.83
CA LEU A 506 -16.20 -11.38 7.44
C LEU A 506 -17.04 -10.29 8.11
N THR A 507 -16.82 -10.07 9.40
CA THR A 507 -17.52 -9.02 10.15
C THR A 507 -17.20 -7.64 9.58
N GLY A 508 -15.94 -7.38 9.19
CA GLY A 508 -15.56 -6.14 8.51
C GLY A 508 -16.22 -5.99 7.14
N LYS A 509 -16.28 -7.06 6.32
CA LYS A 509 -17.00 -7.03 5.04
C LYS A 509 -18.48 -6.67 5.23
N ILE A 510 -19.12 -7.24 6.24
CA ILE A 510 -20.50 -6.95 6.61
C ILE A 510 -20.67 -5.47 7.01
N GLN A 511 -19.76 -4.92 7.80
CA GLN A 511 -19.80 -3.51 8.21
C GLN A 511 -19.59 -2.55 7.03
N VAL A 512 -18.64 -2.84 6.14
CA VAL A 512 -18.42 -2.02 4.93
C VAL A 512 -19.65 -2.06 4.04
N ALA A 513 -20.27 -3.23 3.85
CA ALA A 513 -21.49 -3.36 3.06
C ALA A 513 -22.68 -2.62 3.70
N ALA A 514 -22.84 -2.67 5.02
CA ALA A 514 -23.88 -1.94 5.73
C ALA A 514 -23.71 -0.42 5.62
N ARG A 515 -22.47 0.08 5.68
CA ARG A 515 -22.15 1.51 5.47
C ARG A 515 -22.42 1.97 4.04
N ASP A 516 -22.20 1.10 3.05
CA ASP A 516 -22.56 1.40 1.65
C ASP A 516 -24.09 1.56 1.54
N VAL A 517 -24.87 0.60 2.02
CA VAL A 517 -26.34 0.69 1.98
C VAL A 517 -26.88 1.90 2.73
N ALA A 518 -26.27 2.30 3.85
CA ALA A 518 -26.66 3.48 4.60
C ALA A 518 -26.53 4.81 3.81
N ARG A 519 -25.79 4.82 2.69
CA ARG A 519 -25.65 6.00 1.82
C ARG A 519 -26.70 6.04 0.70
N LEU A 520 -27.59 5.05 0.64
CA LEU A 520 -28.64 4.93 -0.38
C LEU A 520 -29.94 5.59 0.10
N GLY A 521 -30.85 5.84 -0.85
CA GLY A 521 -32.14 6.45 -0.52
C GLY A 521 -32.05 7.97 -0.37
N GLY A 522 -33.00 8.54 0.39
CA GLY A 522 -33.25 9.98 0.45
C GLY A 522 -32.36 10.77 1.42
N GLU A 523 -31.46 10.11 2.15
CA GLU A 523 -30.59 10.77 3.11
C GLU A 523 -29.45 11.52 2.37
N PRO A 524 -29.32 12.85 2.54
CA PRO A 524 -28.30 13.64 1.85
C PRO A 524 -26.91 13.40 2.45
N ASP A 525 -25.86 13.34 1.61
CA ASP A 525 -24.47 13.30 2.09
C ASP A 525 -24.04 14.72 2.50
N PRO A 526 -23.76 14.97 3.79
CA PRO A 526 -23.43 16.31 4.29
C PRO A 526 -22.11 16.85 3.72
N LEU A 527 -21.23 15.99 3.19
CA LEU A 527 -19.96 16.41 2.62
C LEU A 527 -20.05 16.76 1.13
N ALA A 528 -21.08 16.31 0.42
CA ALA A 528 -21.16 16.48 -1.04
C ALA A 528 -21.25 17.95 -1.46
N VAL A 529 -22.11 18.74 -0.82
CA VAL A 529 -22.32 20.16 -1.17
C VAL A 529 -21.07 21.01 -0.91
N PRO A 530 -20.45 20.99 0.29
CA PRO A 530 -19.23 21.78 0.53
C PRO A 530 -18.05 21.38 -0.37
N LEU A 531 -17.95 20.10 -0.75
CA LEU A 531 -16.92 19.62 -1.65
C LEU A 531 -17.16 20.06 -3.11
N LEU A 532 -18.42 20.09 -3.56
CA LEU A 532 -18.80 20.66 -4.85
C LEU A 532 -18.54 22.16 -4.91
N ASP A 533 -18.89 22.92 -3.87
CA ASP A 533 -18.60 24.37 -3.83
C ASP A 533 -17.10 24.64 -3.97
N ARG A 534 -16.26 23.89 -3.23
CA ARG A 534 -14.79 23.97 -3.36
C ARG A 534 -14.32 23.60 -4.76
N PHE A 535 -14.93 22.60 -5.38
CA PHE A 535 -14.61 22.23 -6.75
C PHE A 535 -14.99 23.34 -7.74
N GLY A 536 -16.15 23.98 -7.57
CA GLY A 536 -16.55 25.13 -8.38
C GLY A 536 -15.58 26.32 -8.27
N GLU A 537 -15.11 26.63 -7.05
CA GLU A 537 -14.02 27.60 -6.84
C GLU A 537 -12.71 27.19 -7.54
N GLN A 538 -12.36 25.91 -7.50
CA GLN A 538 -11.16 25.40 -8.18
C GLN A 538 -11.27 25.56 -9.71
N VAL A 539 -12.43 25.25 -10.29
CA VAL A 539 -12.67 25.40 -11.74
C VAL A 539 -12.61 26.88 -12.15
N ARG A 540 -13.16 27.81 -11.36
CA ARG A 540 -13.11 29.25 -11.65
C ARG A 540 -11.69 29.84 -11.65
N ARG A 541 -10.79 29.28 -10.84
CA ARG A 541 -9.38 29.73 -10.76
C ARG A 541 -8.51 29.16 -11.87
N ALA A 542 -8.95 28.06 -12.48
CA ALA A 542 -8.23 27.41 -13.56
C ALA A 542 -8.67 27.97 -14.93
N PRO A 543 -7.85 27.82 -15.98
CA PRO A 543 -8.30 28.02 -17.34
C PRO A 543 -9.56 27.20 -17.63
N ALA A 544 -10.49 27.79 -18.38
CA ALA A 544 -11.73 27.15 -18.78
C ALA A 544 -11.46 25.81 -19.48
N PRO A 545 -11.95 24.65 -18.95
CA PRO A 545 -11.79 23.39 -19.63
C PRO A 545 -12.59 23.39 -20.94
N THR A 546 -11.94 22.96 -22.01
CA THR A 546 -12.51 22.79 -23.35
C THR A 546 -12.63 21.32 -23.75
N THR A 547 -11.90 20.44 -23.08
CA THR A 547 -11.85 18.99 -23.40
C THR A 547 -12.20 18.11 -22.20
N ALA A 548 -12.64 16.87 -22.48
CA ALA A 548 -12.89 15.86 -21.45
C ALA A 548 -11.65 15.55 -20.59
N SER A 549 -10.47 15.59 -21.20
CA SER A 549 -9.20 15.46 -20.50
C SER A 549 -9.07 16.57 -19.45
N GLU A 550 -9.24 17.84 -19.83
CA GLU A 550 -9.11 19.02 -18.94
C GLU A 550 -10.08 18.94 -17.76
N MET A 551 -11.31 18.50 -18.01
CA MET A 551 -12.26 18.19 -16.95
C MET A 551 -11.75 17.09 -16.00
N TYR A 552 -11.15 16.02 -16.52
CA TYR A 552 -10.56 14.96 -15.70
C TYR A 552 -9.39 15.45 -14.85
N ALA A 553 -8.53 16.32 -15.37
CA ALA A 553 -7.43 16.92 -14.61
C ALA A 553 -7.95 17.71 -13.40
N LEU A 554 -8.96 18.56 -13.62
CA LEU A 554 -9.60 19.33 -12.56
C LEU A 554 -10.24 18.41 -11.52
N TRP A 555 -11.00 17.41 -11.98
CA TRP A 555 -11.66 16.44 -11.11
C TRP A 555 -10.68 15.63 -10.26
N HIS A 556 -9.65 15.05 -10.88
CA HIS A 556 -8.66 14.22 -10.19
C HIS A 556 -7.87 15.03 -9.15
N GLY A 557 -7.58 16.30 -9.42
CA GLY A 557 -6.94 17.20 -8.46
C GLY A 557 -7.87 17.70 -7.34
N SER A 558 -9.17 17.42 -7.41
CA SER A 558 -10.16 17.91 -6.45
C SER A 558 -10.28 17.03 -5.21
N ALA A 559 -10.85 17.59 -4.14
CA ALA A 559 -11.19 16.84 -2.94
C ALA A 559 -12.34 15.81 -3.17
N LEU A 560 -13.15 15.99 -4.22
CA LEU A 560 -14.19 15.01 -4.61
C LEU A 560 -13.56 13.78 -5.25
N GLY A 561 -12.62 13.99 -6.18
CA GLY A 561 -11.86 12.92 -6.83
C GLY A 561 -11.06 12.10 -5.82
N SER A 562 -10.38 12.76 -4.88
CA SER A 562 -9.59 12.06 -3.84
C SER A 562 -10.43 11.27 -2.83
N GLN A 563 -11.69 11.68 -2.61
CA GLN A 563 -12.64 10.94 -1.76
C GLN A 563 -13.43 9.86 -2.51
N GLY A 564 -13.19 9.69 -3.82
CA GLY A 564 -13.81 8.65 -4.64
C GLY A 564 -15.31 8.81 -4.84
N TYR A 565 -15.80 10.05 -5.00
CA TYR A 565 -17.20 10.27 -5.38
C TYR A 565 -17.45 9.78 -6.81
N PRO A 566 -18.51 9.00 -7.07
CA PRO A 566 -18.90 8.67 -8.43
C PRO A 566 -19.32 9.94 -9.18
N ALA A 567 -18.83 10.12 -10.40
CA ALA A 567 -18.95 11.40 -11.08
C ALA A 567 -19.26 11.33 -12.59
N HIS A 568 -19.90 12.40 -13.06
CA HIS A 568 -20.17 12.68 -14.46
C HIS A 568 -19.96 14.17 -14.72
N LEU A 569 -19.06 14.51 -15.63
CA LEU A 569 -18.75 15.90 -15.99
C LEU A 569 -19.15 16.13 -17.44
N ALA A 570 -19.66 17.31 -17.76
CA ALA A 570 -20.02 17.68 -19.12
C ALA A 570 -19.90 19.18 -19.36
N LEU A 571 -19.52 19.56 -20.58
CA LEU A 571 -19.51 20.92 -21.10
C LEU A 571 -20.72 21.14 -22.00
N TRP A 572 -21.34 22.30 -21.85
CA TRP A 572 -22.58 22.66 -22.51
C TRP A 572 -22.47 24.06 -23.08
N SER A 573 -23.17 24.33 -24.18
CA SER A 573 -23.48 25.70 -24.56
C SER A 573 -24.50 26.30 -23.60
N ASN A 574 -24.58 27.64 -23.56
CA ASN A 574 -25.64 28.36 -22.84
C ASN A 574 -27.06 28.03 -23.33
N ARG A 575 -27.22 27.42 -24.51
CA ARG A 575 -28.49 26.91 -25.06
C ARG A 575 -28.81 25.48 -24.62
N GLY A 576 -27.90 24.83 -23.88
CA GLY A 576 -28.06 23.46 -23.38
C GLY A 576 -27.67 22.37 -24.39
N SER A 577 -26.89 22.69 -25.43
CA SER A 577 -26.31 21.67 -26.31
C SER A 577 -25.03 21.10 -25.70
N LEU A 578 -24.88 19.77 -25.71
CA LEU A 578 -23.69 19.09 -25.20
C LEU A 578 -22.50 19.38 -26.14
N LEU A 579 -21.40 19.87 -25.58
CA LEU A 579 -20.14 20.13 -26.29
C LEU A 579 -19.17 18.98 -26.10
N GLU A 580 -18.96 18.58 -24.84
CA GLU A 580 -18.04 17.51 -24.45
C GLU A 580 -18.54 16.80 -23.19
N GLU A 581 -18.17 15.53 -23.03
CA GLU A 581 -18.66 14.67 -21.95
C GLU A 581 -17.55 13.78 -21.38
N LEU A 582 -17.49 13.69 -20.05
CA LEU A 582 -16.62 12.77 -19.31
C LEU A 582 -17.45 11.92 -18.35
N THR A 583 -17.78 10.71 -18.79
CA THR A 583 -18.48 9.70 -18.01
C THR A 583 -17.49 8.88 -17.16
N LEU A 584 -17.19 9.31 -15.93
CA LEU A 584 -16.38 8.51 -15.01
C LEU A 584 -17.21 7.37 -14.42
N ASP A 585 -18.46 7.63 -14.08
CA ASP A 585 -19.39 6.68 -13.48
C ASP A 585 -20.78 6.72 -14.15
N SER A 586 -21.51 5.61 -14.02
CA SER A 586 -22.83 5.43 -14.63
C SER A 586 -23.93 5.97 -13.70
N LEU A 587 -24.12 7.29 -13.70
CA LEU A 587 -25.15 7.98 -12.91
C LEU A 587 -26.52 7.93 -13.62
N ASP A 588 -27.62 7.87 -12.86
CA ASP A 588 -28.99 7.96 -13.39
C ASP A 588 -29.38 9.43 -13.68
N LEU A 589 -28.60 10.08 -14.55
CA LEU A 589 -28.74 11.47 -14.94
C LEU A 589 -28.74 11.61 -16.47
N PRO A 590 -29.93 11.55 -17.11
CA PRO A 590 -30.03 11.69 -18.56
C PRO A 590 -29.51 13.06 -19.04
N PRO A 591 -28.85 13.15 -20.21
CA PRO A 591 -28.40 14.43 -20.78
C PRO A 591 -29.54 15.44 -20.97
N SER A 592 -30.77 14.98 -21.23
CA SER A 592 -31.96 15.83 -21.33
C SER A 592 -32.33 16.51 -20.00
N LEU A 593 -32.07 15.86 -18.88
CA LEU A 593 -32.26 16.44 -17.55
C LEU A 593 -31.18 17.50 -17.30
N LEU A 594 -29.91 17.16 -17.54
CA LEU A 594 -28.78 18.08 -17.36
C LEU A 594 -28.90 19.33 -18.23
N SER A 595 -29.25 19.19 -19.52
CA SER A 595 -29.52 20.34 -20.40
C SER A 595 -30.65 21.24 -19.90
N THR A 596 -31.66 20.67 -19.24
CA THR A 596 -32.74 21.44 -18.62
C THR A 596 -32.25 22.21 -17.38
N VAL A 597 -31.41 21.59 -16.55
CA VAL A 597 -30.77 22.29 -15.42
C VAL A 597 -29.88 23.44 -15.91
N VAL A 598 -29.11 23.22 -16.99
CA VAL A 598 -28.26 24.24 -17.61
C VAL A 598 -29.08 25.41 -18.17
N ARG A 599 -30.16 25.13 -18.91
CA ARG A 599 -31.04 26.18 -19.47
C ARG A 599 -31.76 27.01 -18.41
N ASN A 600 -32.00 26.42 -17.23
CA ASN A 600 -32.67 27.08 -16.11
C ASN A 600 -31.72 27.94 -15.25
N MET A 601 -30.45 28.06 -15.63
CA MET A 601 -29.49 28.92 -14.92
C MET A 601 -29.70 30.39 -15.31
N ALA A 602 -29.93 31.26 -14.31
CA ALA A 602 -30.15 32.67 -14.57
C ALA A 602 -28.89 33.34 -15.16
N PRO A 603 -29.03 34.39 -15.99
CA PRO A 603 -27.88 35.11 -16.54
C PRO A 603 -26.96 35.70 -15.46
N ALA A 604 -27.51 36.08 -14.30
CA ALA A 604 -26.77 36.65 -13.18
C ALA A 604 -26.04 35.62 -12.31
N ASP A 605 -26.42 34.34 -12.38
CA ASP A 605 -25.83 33.29 -11.56
C ASP A 605 -24.48 32.85 -12.14
N THR A 606 -23.47 32.74 -11.27
CA THR A 606 -22.14 32.23 -11.63
C THR A 606 -21.99 30.72 -11.37
N GLY A 607 -22.75 30.18 -10.42
CA GLY A 607 -22.85 28.74 -10.16
C GLY A 607 -24.02 28.38 -9.26
N ARG A 608 -24.54 27.16 -9.40
CA ARG A 608 -25.65 26.63 -8.60
C ARG A 608 -25.50 25.13 -8.39
N ILE A 609 -25.85 24.66 -7.20
CA ILE A 609 -25.94 23.22 -6.91
C ILE A 609 -27.41 22.82 -6.82
N VAL A 610 -27.78 21.74 -7.50
CA VAL A 610 -29.12 21.17 -7.51
C VAL A 610 -29.06 19.75 -6.95
N GLN A 611 -29.91 19.47 -5.97
CA GLN A 611 -30.08 18.12 -5.43
C GLN A 611 -31.18 17.41 -6.22
N LEU A 612 -30.87 16.22 -6.74
CA LEU A 612 -31.77 15.40 -7.52
C LEU A 612 -31.90 14.03 -6.87
N PHE A 613 -33.12 13.67 -6.48
CA PHE A 613 -33.37 12.35 -5.91
C PHE A 613 -33.61 11.34 -7.05
N ARG A 614 -32.65 10.43 -7.27
CA ARG A 614 -32.61 9.46 -8.39
C ARG A 614 -32.23 8.07 -7.88
N ILE A 615 -32.03 7.10 -8.77
CA ILE A 615 -31.64 5.75 -8.39
C ILE A 615 -30.11 5.65 -8.45
N PRO A 616 -29.41 5.19 -7.38
CA PRO A 616 -29.91 4.56 -6.16
C PRO A 616 -30.00 5.50 -4.93
N GLY A 617 -29.98 6.83 -5.12
CA GLY A 617 -30.11 7.80 -4.03
C GLY A 617 -29.99 9.25 -4.48
N VAL A 618 -29.65 10.13 -3.54
CA VAL A 618 -29.45 11.56 -3.80
C VAL A 618 -28.22 11.79 -4.69
N HIS A 619 -28.42 12.47 -5.81
CA HIS A 619 -27.37 12.98 -6.69
C HIS A 619 -27.29 14.50 -6.55
N TYR A 620 -26.11 15.06 -6.70
CA TYR A 620 -25.88 16.49 -6.67
C TYR A 620 -25.30 16.94 -8.01
N VAL A 621 -25.90 17.95 -8.62
CA VAL A 621 -25.46 18.52 -9.90
C VAL A 621 -25.06 19.96 -9.64
N MET A 622 -23.77 20.24 -9.72
CA MET A 622 -23.25 21.60 -9.79
C MET A 622 -23.28 22.07 -11.24
N VAL A 623 -23.84 23.24 -11.49
CA VAL A 623 -23.75 23.95 -12.77
C VAL A 623 -22.92 25.21 -12.53
N LEU A 624 -21.93 25.42 -13.38
CA LEU A 624 -21.00 26.55 -13.29
C LEU A 624 -20.88 27.22 -14.65
N ARG A 625 -20.88 28.55 -14.68
CA ARG A 625 -20.55 29.30 -15.90
C ARG A 625 -19.04 29.39 -16.02
N VAL A 626 -18.49 28.80 -17.08
CA VAL A 626 -17.04 28.75 -17.31
C VAL A 626 -16.60 29.88 -18.25
N SER A 627 -17.41 30.16 -19.28
CA SER A 627 -17.22 31.28 -20.20
C SER A 627 -18.57 31.95 -20.51
N PRO A 628 -18.62 33.14 -21.16
CA PRO A 628 -19.89 33.82 -21.47
C PRO A 628 -20.89 32.97 -22.27
N GLY A 629 -20.40 31.97 -23.01
CA GLY A 629 -21.21 31.05 -23.83
C GLY A 629 -21.25 29.61 -23.35
N GLU A 630 -20.43 29.22 -22.37
CA GLU A 630 -20.26 27.80 -21.98
C GLU A 630 -20.49 27.58 -20.48
N MET A 631 -21.10 26.44 -20.21
CA MET A 631 -21.48 26.00 -18.88
C MET A 631 -20.87 24.62 -18.64
N MET A 632 -20.38 24.37 -17.44
CA MET A 632 -19.92 23.06 -17.02
C MET A 632 -20.87 22.51 -15.97
N THR A 633 -21.23 21.24 -16.13
CA THR A 633 -21.93 20.49 -15.09
C THR A 633 -20.98 19.49 -14.45
N ALA A 634 -20.97 19.44 -13.12
CA ALA A 634 -20.32 18.40 -12.35
C ALA A 634 -21.37 17.68 -11.50
N SER A 635 -21.68 16.45 -11.88
CA SER A 635 -22.66 15.62 -11.22
C SER A 635 -21.97 14.57 -10.36
N VAL A 636 -22.40 14.41 -9.11
CA VAL A 636 -21.90 13.39 -8.19
C VAL A 636 -23.03 12.56 -7.62
N GLY A 637 -22.81 11.25 -7.57
CA GLY A 637 -23.75 10.26 -7.01
C GLY A 637 -23.40 9.81 -5.60
N PRO A 638 -24.25 8.98 -4.98
CA PRO A 638 -23.94 8.36 -3.70
C PRO A 638 -22.75 7.41 -3.84
N ARG A 639 -21.84 7.40 -2.85
CA ARG A 639 -20.65 6.53 -2.82
C ARG A 639 -21.02 5.08 -2.54
N SER A 640 -21.48 4.40 -3.59
CA SER A 640 -22.00 3.04 -3.55
C SER A 640 -21.50 2.16 -4.68
N ARG A 641 -21.33 0.85 -4.40
CA ARG A 641 -21.05 -0.18 -5.42
C ARG A 641 -22.20 -0.42 -6.39
N LEU A 642 -23.41 0.09 -6.11
CA LEU A 642 -24.52 0.09 -7.07
C LEU A 642 -24.29 1.06 -8.24
N VAL A 643 -23.49 2.10 -8.03
CA VAL A 643 -23.06 2.99 -9.11
C VAL A 643 -21.86 2.34 -9.79
N LEU A 644 -22.07 1.88 -11.02
CA LEU A 644 -21.02 1.19 -11.77
C LEU A 644 -20.08 2.19 -12.43
N PRO A 645 -18.76 1.92 -12.44
CA PRO A 645 -17.83 2.78 -13.15
C PRO A 645 -18.15 2.77 -14.65
N GLY A 646 -18.06 3.96 -15.26
CA GLY A 646 -18.24 4.18 -16.69
C GLY A 646 -17.14 3.49 -17.50
N ARG A 647 -17.23 3.56 -18.83
CA ARG A 647 -16.20 2.98 -19.71
C ARG A 647 -14.83 3.62 -19.46
N VAL A 648 -14.78 4.94 -19.41
CA VAL A 648 -13.56 5.71 -19.17
C VAL A 648 -13.08 5.56 -17.73
N GLY A 649 -13.97 5.66 -16.74
CA GLY A 649 -13.60 5.47 -15.34
C GLY A 649 -12.95 4.11 -15.04
N ARG A 650 -13.44 3.01 -15.64
CA ARG A 650 -12.81 1.68 -15.51
C ARG A 650 -11.38 1.60 -16.02
N LEU A 651 -11.02 2.43 -17.00
CA LEU A 651 -9.68 2.48 -17.58
C LEU A 651 -8.75 3.35 -16.75
N LEU A 652 -9.28 4.46 -16.23
CA LEU A 652 -8.53 5.42 -15.42
C LEU A 652 -8.25 4.89 -14.00
N ASP A 653 -9.18 4.14 -13.41
CA ASP A 653 -8.98 3.47 -12.12
C ASP A 653 -9.12 1.93 -12.21
N PRO A 654 -8.03 1.22 -12.55
CA PRO A 654 -8.02 -0.23 -12.64
C PRO A 654 -8.10 -0.93 -11.27
N THR A 655 -7.96 -0.19 -10.15
CA THR A 655 -8.06 -0.81 -8.81
C THR A 655 -9.47 -1.37 -8.54
N GLY A 656 -10.48 -0.85 -9.26
CA GLY A 656 -11.85 -1.35 -9.29
C GLY A 656 -12.02 -2.76 -9.88
N LEU A 657 -11.01 -3.32 -10.57
CA LEU A 657 -11.05 -4.67 -11.16
C LEU A 657 -10.80 -5.80 -10.14
N ARG A 658 -10.47 -5.48 -8.88
CA ARG A 658 -10.30 -6.48 -7.82
C ARG A 658 -11.64 -7.13 -7.47
N SER A 659 -11.62 -8.42 -7.11
CA SER A 659 -12.83 -9.11 -6.65
C SER A 659 -13.50 -8.33 -5.51
N PRO A 660 -14.77 -7.94 -5.65
CA PRO A 660 -15.40 -7.04 -4.69
C PRO A 660 -15.63 -7.74 -3.35
N LEU A 661 -15.55 -6.98 -2.25
CA LEU A 661 -15.72 -7.49 -0.88
C LEU A 661 -17.13 -8.01 -0.60
N TYR A 662 -18.11 -7.42 -1.26
CA TYR A 662 -19.53 -7.73 -1.22
C TYR A 662 -20.13 -7.38 -2.59
N ARG A 663 -21.29 -7.94 -2.90
CA ARG A 663 -22.08 -7.56 -4.07
C ARG A 663 -23.37 -6.91 -3.61
N LEU A 664 -23.72 -5.82 -4.25
CA LEU A 664 -25.02 -5.18 -4.14
C LEU A 664 -25.79 -5.41 -5.43
N SER A 665 -27.07 -5.74 -5.30
CA SER A 665 -28.02 -5.70 -6.40
C SER A 665 -29.30 -5.01 -5.93
N LEU A 666 -29.97 -4.33 -6.85
CA LEU A 666 -31.21 -3.61 -6.58
C LEU A 666 -32.36 -4.35 -7.27
N SER A 667 -33.43 -4.62 -6.53
CA SER A 667 -34.65 -5.20 -7.08
C SER A 667 -35.45 -4.17 -7.91
N PRO A 668 -36.38 -4.60 -8.77
CA PRO A 668 -37.45 -3.71 -9.24
C PRO A 668 -38.28 -3.16 -8.06
N PRO A 669 -39.10 -2.10 -8.29
CA PRO A 669 -40.05 -1.61 -7.30
C PRO A 669 -40.89 -2.74 -6.73
N ALA A 670 -40.92 -2.84 -5.40
CA ALA A 670 -41.74 -3.80 -4.69
C ALA A 670 -43.22 -3.42 -4.83
N ASP A 671 -44.08 -4.44 -4.87
CA ASP A 671 -45.52 -4.24 -4.81
C ASP A 671 -45.87 -3.58 -3.46
N PRO A 672 -46.64 -2.48 -3.43
CA PRO A 672 -47.06 -1.83 -2.18
C PRO A 672 -47.83 -2.75 -1.23
N ALA A 673 -48.44 -3.84 -1.73
CA ALA A 673 -49.10 -4.86 -0.90
C ALA A 673 -48.14 -5.92 -0.33
N ALA A 674 -46.89 -6.00 -0.81
CA ALA A 674 -45.92 -7.00 -0.37
C ALA A 674 -45.32 -6.64 1.00
N GLU A 675 -45.19 -7.64 1.88
CA GLU A 675 -44.54 -7.45 3.18
C GLU A 675 -43.04 -7.14 2.97
N LEU A 676 -42.61 -5.97 3.42
CA LEU A 676 -41.22 -5.54 3.29
C LEU A 676 -40.29 -6.39 4.17
N PRO A 677 -39.13 -6.81 3.64
CA PRO A 677 -38.18 -7.59 4.42
C PRO A 677 -37.64 -6.75 5.58
N ARG A 678 -37.59 -7.36 6.77
CA ARG A 678 -36.91 -6.74 7.92
C ARG A 678 -35.40 -6.92 7.76
N PRO A 679 -34.60 -5.83 7.74
CA PRO A 679 -33.15 -5.91 7.62
C PRO A 679 -32.56 -6.81 8.70
N ARG A 680 -32.10 -7.99 8.29
CA ARG A 680 -31.43 -8.94 9.17
C ARG A 680 -30.44 -9.77 8.39
N TRP A 681 -29.19 -9.74 8.83
CA TRP A 681 -28.17 -10.64 8.30
C TRP A 681 -28.55 -12.09 8.58
N ARG A 682 -28.49 -12.91 7.52
CA ARG A 682 -28.67 -14.37 7.56
C ARG A 682 -27.56 -15.03 6.77
N ARG A 683 -27.17 -16.22 7.23
CA ARG A 683 -26.25 -17.08 6.50
C ARG A 683 -27.04 -18.18 5.80
N GLU A 684 -26.77 -18.37 4.52
CA GLU A 684 -27.34 -19.42 3.72
C GLU A 684 -26.24 -20.14 2.95
N GLY A 685 -25.92 -21.34 3.43
CA GLY A 685 -24.74 -22.10 3.00
C GLY A 685 -23.45 -21.29 3.16
N TRP A 686 -22.83 -20.98 2.01
CA TRP A 686 -21.57 -20.24 1.89
C TRP A 686 -21.76 -18.80 1.42
N THR A 687 -22.97 -18.25 1.59
CA THR A 687 -23.24 -16.83 1.39
C THR A 687 -23.87 -16.22 2.64
N VAL A 688 -23.49 -14.98 2.94
CA VAL A 688 -24.13 -14.16 3.96
C VAL A 688 -24.91 -13.08 3.24
N ARG A 689 -26.21 -12.99 3.51
CA ARG A 689 -27.11 -12.05 2.82
C ARG A 689 -27.92 -11.21 3.78
N ASN A 690 -28.29 -10.02 3.31
CA ASN A 690 -29.25 -9.14 3.95
C ASN A 690 -30.02 -8.37 2.88
N GLU A 691 -31.23 -7.97 3.22
CA GLU A 691 -32.18 -7.31 2.34
C GLU A 691 -32.64 -6.04 3.04
N TYR A 692 -32.42 -4.89 2.38
CA TYR A 692 -32.78 -3.59 2.92
C TYR A 692 -33.86 -2.96 2.03
N PRO A 693 -35.06 -2.70 2.54
CA PRO A 693 -36.02 -1.88 1.84
C PRO A 693 -35.53 -0.43 1.85
N VAL A 694 -35.40 0.16 0.67
CA VAL A 694 -34.98 1.55 0.48
C VAL A 694 -36.02 2.25 -0.37
N THR A 695 -36.56 3.35 0.14
CA THR A 695 -37.48 4.20 -0.61
C THR A 695 -36.71 4.94 -1.70
N LEU A 696 -37.09 4.75 -2.96
CA LEU A 696 -36.47 5.37 -4.13
C LEU A 696 -37.55 5.97 -5.04
N PRO A 697 -37.17 6.80 -6.03
CA PRO A 697 -38.11 7.25 -7.05
C PRO A 697 -38.77 6.06 -7.76
N GLY A 698 -40.10 6.10 -7.87
CA GLY A 698 -40.90 5.02 -8.47
C GLY A 698 -41.27 3.88 -7.51
N GLY A 699 -41.01 4.00 -6.20
CA GLY A 699 -41.47 3.07 -5.16
C GLY A 699 -40.33 2.48 -4.32
N THR A 700 -40.70 1.75 -3.27
CA THR A 700 -39.72 1.06 -2.41
C THR A 700 -39.06 -0.07 -3.19
N ARG A 701 -37.73 -0.14 -3.17
CA ARG A 701 -36.94 -1.24 -3.77
C ARG A 701 -36.17 -1.96 -2.68
N ILE A 702 -35.81 -3.21 -2.95
CA ILE A 702 -35.03 -4.04 -2.03
C ILE A 702 -33.59 -4.06 -2.53
N VAL A 703 -32.67 -3.61 -1.68
CA VAL A 703 -31.23 -3.77 -1.89
C VAL A 703 -30.81 -5.11 -1.33
N HIS A 704 -30.38 -6.02 -2.20
CA HIS A 704 -29.82 -7.31 -1.81
C HIS A 704 -28.31 -7.17 -1.65
N VAL A 705 -27.84 -7.46 -0.44
CA VAL A 705 -26.42 -7.46 -0.11
C VAL A 705 -25.98 -8.90 0.05
N THR A 706 -24.91 -9.28 -0.65
CA THR A 706 -24.33 -10.63 -0.53
C THR A 706 -22.83 -10.57 -0.28
N VAL A 707 -22.37 -11.38 0.68
CA VAL A 707 -20.96 -11.58 1.02
C VAL A 707 -20.65 -13.06 0.84
N ASP A 708 -19.66 -13.35 0.00
CA ASP A 708 -19.23 -14.73 -0.30
C ASP A 708 -18.21 -15.22 0.75
N LEU A 709 -18.46 -16.41 1.31
CA LEU A 709 -17.60 -17.11 2.25
C LEU A 709 -16.49 -17.93 1.55
N ARG A 710 -16.45 -17.94 0.21
CA ARG A 710 -15.48 -18.63 -0.67
C ARG A 710 -15.54 -20.16 -0.66
N GLY A 711 -16.65 -20.74 -0.21
CA GLY A 711 -16.86 -22.19 -0.22
C GLY A 711 -15.91 -23.00 0.69
N PRO A 712 -16.13 -24.31 0.81
CA PRO A 712 -15.39 -25.15 1.76
C PRO A 712 -13.96 -25.47 1.30
N VAL A 713 -13.76 -25.75 0.00
CA VAL A 713 -12.46 -26.21 -0.52
C VAL A 713 -11.38 -25.11 -0.46
N PRO A 714 -11.62 -23.88 -0.95
CA PRO A 714 -10.62 -22.81 -0.83
C PRO A 714 -10.29 -22.46 0.62
N LEU A 715 -11.28 -22.54 1.52
CA LEU A 715 -11.08 -22.32 2.94
C LEU A 715 -10.21 -23.41 3.55
N PHE A 716 -10.45 -24.68 3.23
CA PHE A 716 -9.65 -25.80 3.71
C PHE A 716 -8.20 -25.71 3.24
N VAL A 717 -7.96 -25.50 1.94
CA VAL A 717 -6.60 -25.36 1.38
C VAL A 717 -5.86 -24.21 2.05
N ARG A 718 -6.50 -23.04 2.17
CA ARG A 718 -5.93 -21.88 2.87
C ARG A 718 -5.63 -22.19 4.33
N GLY A 719 -6.54 -22.85 5.04
CA GLY A 719 -6.38 -23.24 6.44
C GLY A 719 -5.17 -24.15 6.65
N VAL A 720 -5.00 -25.18 5.81
CA VAL A 720 -3.85 -26.09 5.87
C VAL A 720 -2.53 -25.35 5.63
N LEU A 721 -2.46 -24.50 4.61
CA LEU A 721 -1.26 -23.71 4.31
C LEU A 721 -0.88 -22.76 5.46
N VAL A 722 -1.87 -22.11 6.07
CA VAL A 722 -1.65 -21.21 7.22
C VAL A 722 -1.15 -21.98 8.44
N VAL A 723 -1.74 -23.13 8.75
CA VAL A 723 -1.31 -23.95 9.90
C VAL A 723 0.10 -24.52 9.69
N LEU A 724 0.48 -24.86 8.45
CA LEU A 724 1.86 -25.26 8.13
C LEU A 724 2.84 -24.10 8.32
N LEU A 725 2.47 -22.89 7.91
CA LEU A 725 3.23 -21.69 8.17
C LEU A 725 3.39 -21.45 9.68
N ASP A 726 2.33 -21.64 10.47
CA ASP A 726 2.38 -21.48 11.93
C ASP A 726 3.34 -22.45 12.60
N ALA A 727 3.35 -23.72 12.17
CA ALA A 727 4.29 -24.71 12.64
C ALA A 727 5.74 -24.32 12.32
N ALA A 728 6.00 -23.80 11.11
CA ALA A 728 7.31 -23.31 10.72
C ALA A 728 7.74 -22.09 11.54
N VAL A 729 6.84 -21.13 11.75
CA VAL A 729 7.11 -19.91 12.54
C VAL A 729 7.38 -20.26 14.00
N LEU A 730 6.54 -21.09 14.64
CA LEU A 730 6.77 -21.48 16.04
C LEU A 730 8.05 -22.30 16.21
N ALA A 731 8.38 -23.18 15.26
CA ALA A 731 9.65 -23.90 15.26
C ALA A 731 10.85 -22.94 15.13
N ALA A 732 10.75 -21.92 14.26
CA ALA A 732 11.76 -20.88 14.13
C ALA A 732 11.90 -20.04 15.40
N LEU A 733 10.80 -19.65 16.04
CA LEU A 733 10.80 -18.96 17.33
C LEU A 733 11.42 -19.79 18.44
N TRP A 734 11.12 -21.10 18.48
CA TRP A 734 11.72 -22.01 19.44
C TRP A 734 13.23 -22.13 19.24
N PHE A 735 13.68 -22.26 17.99
CA PHE A 735 15.10 -22.27 17.63
C PHE A 735 15.78 -20.95 18.02
N LEU A 736 15.15 -19.81 17.72
CA LEU A 736 15.65 -18.49 18.11
C LEU A 736 15.76 -18.36 19.64
N ALA A 737 14.76 -18.86 20.37
CA ALA A 737 14.79 -18.87 21.84
C ALA A 737 15.92 -19.73 22.40
N GLU A 738 16.27 -20.84 21.74
CA GLU A 738 17.42 -21.68 22.08
C GLU A 738 18.73 -20.94 21.86
N VAL A 739 18.86 -20.22 20.74
CA VAL A 739 20.01 -19.35 20.48
C VAL A 739 20.11 -18.25 21.53
N VAL A 740 19.01 -17.56 21.84
CA VAL A 740 18.92 -16.48 22.86
C VAL A 740 19.25 -17.01 24.26
N SER A 741 18.90 -18.26 24.55
CA SER A 741 19.21 -18.89 25.83
C SER A 741 20.59 -19.57 25.89
N GLY A 742 21.43 -19.38 24.86
CA GLY A 742 22.82 -19.81 24.82
C GLY A 742 23.03 -21.30 24.53
N ALA A 743 22.04 -21.97 23.94
CA ALA A 743 22.22 -23.35 23.51
C ALA A 743 23.25 -23.43 22.36
N PRO A 744 24.12 -24.45 22.34
CA PRO A 744 24.99 -24.67 21.19
C PRO A 744 24.13 -24.92 19.95
N LEU A 745 24.44 -24.21 18.85
CA LEU A 745 23.75 -24.40 17.57
C LEU A 745 23.83 -25.89 17.21
N PRO A 746 22.70 -26.60 17.04
CA PRO A 746 22.72 -27.99 16.64
C PRO A 746 23.42 -28.07 15.29
N ARG A 747 24.60 -28.70 15.23
CA ARG A 747 25.29 -28.94 13.96
C ARG A 747 24.35 -29.80 13.11
N PRO A 748 23.86 -29.27 11.99
CA PRO A 748 22.88 -30.00 11.20
C PRO A 748 23.54 -31.28 10.68
N ARG A 749 22.98 -32.43 11.06
CA ARG A 749 23.48 -33.75 10.63
C ARG A 749 23.01 -34.06 9.21
N TRP A 750 23.27 -33.15 8.26
CA TRP A 750 22.87 -33.27 6.85
C TRP A 750 23.26 -34.63 6.26
N ARG A 751 24.46 -35.13 6.58
CA ARG A 751 24.96 -36.44 6.12
C ARG A 751 24.14 -37.65 6.61
N SER A 752 23.49 -37.56 7.78
CA SER A 752 22.64 -38.65 8.30
C SER A 752 21.21 -38.59 7.76
N LEU A 753 20.71 -37.38 7.49
CA LEU A 753 19.38 -37.16 6.92
C LEU A 753 19.36 -37.58 5.44
N VAL A 754 20.40 -37.24 4.68
CA VAL A 754 20.56 -37.63 3.26
C VAL A 754 20.73 -39.14 3.08
N ARG A 755 21.24 -39.85 4.09
CA ARG A 755 21.36 -41.33 4.07
C ARG A 755 20.06 -42.05 4.44
N SER A 756 19.06 -41.36 5.00
CA SER A 756 17.78 -41.98 5.36
C SER A 756 16.91 -42.17 4.12
N PHE A 757 16.56 -43.43 3.83
CA PHE A 757 15.69 -43.78 2.70
C PHE A 757 14.36 -43.01 2.73
N ARG A 758 13.75 -42.87 3.91
CA ARG A 758 12.48 -42.14 4.09
C ARG A 758 12.59 -40.66 3.72
N ILE A 759 13.70 -40.02 4.04
CA ILE A 759 13.94 -38.60 3.75
C ILE A 759 14.28 -38.41 2.28
N ARG A 760 15.09 -39.31 1.69
CA ARG A 760 15.34 -39.29 0.24
C ARG A 760 14.03 -39.44 -0.53
N LEU A 761 13.21 -40.44 -0.18
CA LEU A 761 11.92 -40.66 -0.83
C LEU A 761 10.99 -39.44 -0.69
N ALA A 762 10.87 -38.88 0.52
CA ALA A 762 10.06 -37.69 0.77
C ALA A 762 10.59 -36.46 0.02
N ALA A 763 11.91 -36.26 -0.02
CA ALA A 763 12.53 -35.15 -0.74
C ALA A 763 12.40 -35.30 -2.25
N THR A 764 12.54 -36.50 -2.80
CA THR A 764 12.34 -36.78 -4.22
C THR A 764 10.87 -36.58 -4.62
N LEU A 765 9.93 -37.09 -3.83
CA LEU A 765 8.50 -36.84 -4.04
C LEU A 765 8.17 -35.34 -3.94
N ALA A 766 8.67 -34.66 -2.91
CA ALA A 766 8.46 -33.23 -2.74
C ALA A 766 9.06 -32.45 -3.92
N ALA A 767 10.28 -32.75 -4.35
CA ALA A 767 10.89 -32.11 -5.52
C ALA A 767 10.08 -32.36 -6.80
N PHE A 768 9.63 -33.60 -7.04
CA PHE A 768 8.86 -33.95 -8.23
C PHE A 768 7.48 -33.28 -8.29
N PHE A 769 6.84 -33.03 -7.15
CA PHE A 769 5.51 -32.41 -7.11
C PHE A 769 5.53 -30.90 -6.83
N LEU A 770 6.35 -30.41 -5.89
CA LEU A 770 6.40 -28.99 -5.53
C LEU A 770 7.16 -28.14 -6.54
N LEU A 771 8.31 -28.58 -7.09
CA LEU A 771 9.07 -27.72 -8.02
C LEU A 771 8.27 -27.39 -9.28
N PRO A 772 7.62 -28.36 -9.96
CA PRO A 772 6.77 -28.04 -11.09
C PRO A 772 5.56 -27.19 -10.67
N ALA A 773 4.90 -27.50 -9.57
CA ALA A 773 3.73 -26.73 -9.11
C ALA A 773 4.09 -25.27 -8.79
N VAL A 774 5.18 -25.04 -8.07
CA VAL A 774 5.69 -23.70 -7.74
C VAL A 774 6.20 -22.99 -8.99
N GLY A 775 6.90 -23.70 -9.89
CA GLY A 775 7.35 -23.17 -11.17
C GLY A 775 6.18 -22.73 -12.06
N PHE A 776 5.17 -23.57 -12.22
CA PHE A 776 3.95 -23.25 -12.96
C PHE A 776 3.16 -22.11 -12.31
N ALA A 777 3.05 -22.08 -10.98
CA ALA A 777 2.37 -21.00 -10.27
C ALA A 777 3.10 -19.67 -10.44
N ALA A 778 4.43 -19.65 -10.26
CA ALA A 778 5.24 -18.45 -10.43
C ALA A 778 5.23 -17.95 -11.88
N TRP A 779 5.37 -18.85 -12.86
CA TRP A 779 5.31 -18.52 -14.27
C TRP A 779 3.92 -18.02 -14.70
N SER A 780 2.84 -18.69 -14.25
CA SER A 780 1.47 -18.27 -14.52
C SER A 780 1.19 -16.89 -13.92
N PHE A 781 1.66 -16.63 -12.70
CA PHE A 781 1.48 -15.34 -12.04
C PHE A 781 2.26 -14.22 -12.74
N ALA A 782 3.52 -14.45 -13.09
CA ALA A 782 4.33 -13.48 -13.83
C ALA A 782 3.73 -13.19 -15.21
N ARG A 783 3.30 -14.22 -15.94
CA ARG A 783 2.67 -14.06 -17.26
C ARG A 783 1.32 -13.34 -17.17
N LEU A 784 0.50 -13.64 -16.17
CA LEU A 784 -0.78 -12.94 -15.94
C LEU A 784 -0.55 -11.47 -15.61
N ALA A 785 0.47 -11.13 -14.82
CA ALA A 785 0.80 -9.74 -14.53
C ALA A 785 1.19 -8.97 -15.80
N ASP A 786 2.12 -9.52 -16.59
CA ASP A 786 2.57 -8.93 -17.85
C ASP A 786 1.43 -8.77 -18.88
N GLU A 787 0.54 -9.77 -18.97
CA GLU A 787 -0.57 -9.77 -19.92
C GLU A 787 -1.64 -8.74 -19.53
N VAL A 788 -1.91 -8.59 -18.23
CA VAL A 788 -2.84 -7.58 -17.70
C VAL A 788 -2.27 -6.17 -17.94
N GLU A 789 -0.98 -5.97 -17.76
CA GLU A 789 -0.32 -4.68 -18.00
C GLU A 789 -0.33 -4.30 -19.48
N ARG A 790 0.00 -5.24 -20.37
CA ARG A 790 -0.09 -5.03 -21.83
C ARG A 790 -1.53 -4.80 -22.32
N SER A 791 -2.49 -5.61 -21.84
CA SER A 791 -3.90 -5.44 -22.19
C SER A 791 -4.44 -4.09 -21.73
N ARG A 792 -4.01 -3.63 -20.54
CA ARG A 792 -4.35 -2.30 -20.01
C ARG A 792 -3.80 -1.19 -20.90
N ASP A 793 -2.51 -1.22 -21.21
CA ASP A 793 -1.87 -0.20 -22.03
C ASP A 793 -2.46 -0.13 -23.44
N LEU A 794 -2.80 -1.28 -24.03
CA LEU A 794 -3.50 -1.36 -25.33
C LEU A 794 -4.92 -0.79 -25.26
N LEU A 795 -5.70 -1.13 -24.23
CA LEU A 795 -7.04 -0.58 -24.05
C LEU A 795 -7.03 0.93 -23.81
N ILE A 796 -6.08 1.44 -23.00
CA ILE A 796 -5.91 2.88 -22.78
C ILE A 796 -5.54 3.57 -24.10
N THR A 797 -4.59 3.03 -24.85
CA THR A 797 -4.16 3.61 -26.13
C THR A 797 -5.27 3.61 -27.15
N GLN A 798 -6.03 2.51 -27.26
CA GLN A 798 -7.12 2.38 -28.21
C GLN A 798 -8.30 3.29 -27.85
N THR A 799 -8.67 3.38 -26.58
CA THR A 799 -9.75 4.29 -26.14
C THR A 799 -9.37 5.76 -26.22
N LEU A 800 -8.12 6.14 -25.93
CA LEU A 800 -7.63 7.50 -26.15
C LEU A 800 -7.58 7.84 -27.64
N ARG A 801 -7.17 6.88 -28.49
CA ARG A 801 -7.16 7.05 -29.94
C ARG A 801 -8.57 7.19 -30.50
N ASP A 802 -9.51 6.37 -30.05
CA ASP A 802 -10.92 6.48 -30.43
C ASP A 802 -11.50 7.81 -29.96
N ALA A 803 -11.19 8.28 -28.74
CA ALA A 803 -11.61 9.59 -28.26
C ALA A 803 -11.05 10.74 -29.12
N VAL A 804 -9.77 10.68 -29.53
CA VAL A 804 -9.15 11.67 -30.42
C VAL A 804 -9.73 11.62 -31.84
N LEU A 805 -10.03 10.42 -32.36
CA LEU A 805 -10.66 10.28 -33.68
C LEU A 805 -12.12 10.77 -33.66
N THR A 806 -12.83 10.58 -32.56
CA THR A 806 -14.20 11.08 -32.38
C THR A 806 -14.23 12.61 -32.22
N ALA A 807 -13.26 13.18 -31.50
CA ALA A 807 -13.06 14.64 -31.41
C ALA A 807 -12.54 15.26 -32.73
N GLY A 808 -11.78 14.51 -33.53
CA GLY A 808 -11.37 14.95 -34.88
C GLY A 808 -12.49 14.93 -35.92
N GLY A 809 -13.57 14.18 -35.66
CA GLY A 809 -14.76 14.12 -36.52
C GLY A 809 -15.65 15.37 -36.43
N SER A 810 -15.62 16.10 -35.32
CA SER A 810 -16.42 17.33 -35.14
C SER A 810 -15.78 18.58 -35.75
N LEU A 811 -14.49 18.54 -36.09
CA LEU A 811 -13.74 19.67 -36.69
C LEU A 811 -13.75 19.68 -38.24
N ARG A 812 -14.41 18.71 -38.91
CA ARG A 812 -14.53 18.67 -40.39
C ARG A 812 -15.91 19.03 -40.94
N GLY A 813 -16.85 19.48 -40.12
CA GLY A 813 -18.22 19.83 -40.52
C GLY A 813 -18.47 21.27 -40.96
N GLY A 814 -17.43 22.10 -41.16
CA GLY A 814 -17.59 23.53 -41.46
C GLY A 814 -16.65 24.03 -42.56
N GLY A 815 -16.81 23.52 -43.78
CA GLY A 815 -16.29 24.15 -44.99
C GLY A 815 -17.43 24.83 -45.77
N PRO A 816 -17.24 26.04 -46.31
CA PRO A 816 -18.34 26.82 -46.90
C PRO A 816 -18.81 26.18 -48.21
N ALA A 817 -20.10 25.93 -48.33
CA ALA A 817 -20.75 25.74 -49.61
C ALA A 817 -21.07 27.12 -50.22
N MET A 818 -20.91 27.24 -51.54
CA MET A 818 -21.35 28.39 -52.33
C MET A 818 -22.80 28.77 -52.05
#